data_AF-A0A9W9ZGQ2-F1
#
_entry.id   AF-A0A9W9ZGQ2-F1
#
_cell.length_a   1.000
_cell.length_b   1.000
_cell.length_c   1.000
_cell.angle_alpha   90.00
_cell.angle_beta   90.00
_cell.angle_gamma   90.00
#
_symmetry.space_group_name_H-M   'P 1'
#
loop_
_entity.id
_entity.type
_entity.pdbx_description
1 polymer ?
#
loop_
_entity_poly.entity_id
_entity_poly.type
_entity_poly.pdbx_seq_one_letter_code
_entity_poly.pdbx_strand_id
1 'polypeptide(L)'
;MEELLKLFTRGAKALLLFTQNVRRISIFHLPRESSTSQQPMLLFEVNKSLYQDGIIRELSVPVTLSPAVKNLSSEDQYFLKQCNFLRASSEVAKHRGDSNSSDTVLLSSALTVNIKSIVTECGRTLLEDDDHLQDESAIWLVTSSMGKGHAMQFAENDKSLLPSAGVAAPLMPDECGKLLPVPVVDQTTTHVSQHKGNLFCYLPLPIYSGFPVHVNGAFAVAASRRNLREKTDDDKTCIGVEWNSVLMQDSICTAYLDLLEDVKKSAADAYQFHSLWPKACEVEPNCEPLARSFYQNLASGGYSLFSDGNRWVDIRQLIFLKPNLREDSEIGDMSFAVFQLLNKGNEAVVEVPADVYQSFVNYGFEKEIQSRCYDKDRFFRELFFPNIASVPSQLRDGLVLYALDETKGRFDHLIKTYPCIPTSPDGETLKCPGQLINPYKAAASLFSPEDERFPFGTEATFLDCMRRARLEQLGMLTDEVPWPEVVERAQSINLLNGCSSEAALKRGKALMDHLERKLRRENGIPPPDDVQEMLLQAKFLPVLQKPEKFPLSWKGDEIQTGTGTVFLSPMESFLENEKYLVCCTEPIVGQIIPTVVQKFLHFDKRKATFEHVRIQLDVASTTNADSLDEFEFHQLNKLCLAAYRYLQGVVDSKGIEEGKVRETFRGKKFILSGREFVYTEQVAFKLEGDCSPYLYRLTHDLARSFDGLMKTAGVKEIFVDKDFITCLKQMKQTFGDTKLDEKTTEVAVNMVRQLDICLTGSEEDVSKNQENQEILYLPDSQGIMRSVGDLCIRDCHWMPDEIGVHFVNDLIPPRKSSQLGVKTRREEALQHFSSGIPFGQKEKLTNRLSRILTAYPCEKEILKELLQNADDAQATEICFIKDPRQHKDEKVFEDKWKPLQGPRVMRVQQQTFH
;
A
#
# COMPACT_ATOMS: atom_id res chain seq x y z
N MET A 1 -69.97 24.94 20.68
CA MET A 1 -69.73 26.05 19.72
C MET A 1 -68.32 26.60 19.92
N GLU A 2 -67.93 27.00 21.14
CA GLU A 2 -66.53 27.37 21.42
C GLU A 2 -65.54 26.31 20.94
N GLU A 3 -65.71 25.03 21.29
CA GLU A 3 -64.88 23.91 20.79
C GLU A 3 -64.62 23.93 19.28
N LEU A 4 -65.66 24.16 18.47
CA LEU A 4 -65.53 24.21 17.01
C LEU A 4 -64.69 25.43 16.56
N LEU A 5 -64.81 26.55 17.27
CA LEU A 5 -63.98 27.74 17.02
C LEU A 5 -62.54 27.52 17.52
N LYS A 6 -62.31 26.89 18.69
CA LYS A 6 -60.97 26.52 19.19
C LYS A 6 -60.24 25.58 18.22
N LEU A 7 -60.91 24.52 17.77
CA LEU A 7 -60.36 23.58 16.78
C LEU A 7 -60.05 24.29 15.45
N PHE A 8 -60.87 25.26 15.05
CA PHE A 8 -60.67 26.04 13.83
C PHE A 8 -59.52 27.06 13.96
N THR A 9 -59.39 27.78 15.08
CA THR A 9 -58.27 28.72 15.32
C THR A 9 -56.93 27.98 15.43
N ARG A 10 -56.88 26.83 16.11
CA ARG A 10 -55.70 25.96 16.15
C ARG A 10 -55.24 25.53 14.74
N GLY A 11 -56.17 25.26 13.83
CA GLY A 11 -55.88 24.95 12.42
C GLY A 11 -55.69 26.16 11.49
N ALA A 12 -56.09 27.37 11.91
CA ALA A 12 -56.30 28.53 11.03
C ALA A 12 -55.03 28.97 10.29
N LYS A 13 -53.86 28.81 10.93
CA LYS A 13 -52.54 29.10 10.36
C LYS A 13 -52.27 28.34 9.05
N ALA A 14 -52.82 27.13 8.90
CA ALA A 14 -52.67 26.31 7.70
C ALA A 14 -53.81 26.53 6.67
N LEU A 15 -55.00 26.95 7.11
CA LEU A 15 -56.19 27.05 6.24
C LEU A 15 -56.01 27.96 5.03
N LEU A 16 -55.17 29.00 5.13
CA LEU A 16 -55.00 30.01 4.10
C LEU A 16 -53.91 29.70 3.06
N LEU A 17 -53.16 28.61 3.21
CA LEU A 17 -51.99 28.30 2.36
C LEU A 17 -52.34 28.17 0.88
N PHE A 18 -53.37 27.39 0.54
CA PHE A 18 -53.72 27.04 -0.84
C PHE A 18 -55.04 27.67 -1.33
N THR A 19 -55.67 28.55 -0.54
CA THR A 19 -56.86 29.31 -0.97
C THR A 19 -56.52 30.23 -2.16
N GLN A 20 -57.45 30.37 -3.09
CA GLN A 20 -57.27 31.13 -4.33
C GLN A 20 -57.56 32.62 -4.13
N ASN A 21 -58.59 32.95 -3.35
CA ASN A 21 -59.20 34.28 -3.22
C ASN A 21 -59.26 34.75 -1.77
N VAL A 22 -59.66 33.88 -0.82
CA VAL A 22 -59.76 34.24 0.59
C VAL A 22 -58.36 34.45 1.17
N ARG A 23 -58.18 35.63 1.78
CA ARG A 23 -56.93 36.12 2.34
C ARG A 23 -57.01 36.47 3.83
N ARG A 24 -58.22 36.66 4.38
CA ARG A 24 -58.48 37.06 5.76
C ARG A 24 -59.66 36.27 6.32
N ILE A 25 -59.46 35.73 7.51
CA ILE A 25 -60.48 35.05 8.31
C ILE A 25 -60.51 35.74 9.68
N SER A 26 -61.59 36.44 9.99
CA SER A 26 -61.72 37.24 11.22
C SER A 26 -62.90 36.75 12.06
N ILE A 27 -62.66 36.41 13.33
CA ILE A 27 -63.66 35.89 14.26
C ILE A 27 -64.00 36.98 15.27
N PHE A 28 -65.29 37.34 15.35
CA PHE A 28 -65.79 38.41 16.21
C PHE A 28 -66.76 37.90 17.29
N HIS A 29 -66.95 38.70 18.33
CA HIS A 29 -67.90 38.48 19.41
C HIS A 29 -68.81 39.69 19.63
N LEU A 30 -70.05 39.43 20.05
CA LEU A 30 -71.03 40.46 20.44
C LEU A 30 -71.32 40.33 21.95
N PRO A 31 -71.02 41.35 22.78
CA PRO A 31 -71.27 41.29 24.23
C PRO A 31 -72.75 41.07 24.60
N ARG A 32 -73.00 40.26 25.63
CA ARG A 32 -74.36 39.88 26.06
C ARG A 32 -75.24 41.06 26.50
N GLU A 33 -74.67 42.07 27.15
CA GLU A 33 -75.42 43.14 27.83
C GLU A 33 -75.73 44.38 26.95
N SER A 34 -75.50 44.28 25.64
CA SER A 34 -75.54 45.43 24.73
C SER A 34 -76.92 45.68 24.10
N SER A 35 -77.75 46.52 24.75
CA SER A 35 -79.05 46.96 24.19
C SER A 35 -78.93 48.07 23.12
N THR A 36 -77.78 48.75 23.03
CA THR A 36 -77.53 49.83 22.05
C THR A 36 -76.08 49.84 21.56
N SER A 37 -75.88 49.59 20.26
CA SER A 37 -74.78 50.07 19.42
C SER A 37 -73.36 50.12 20.04
N GLN A 38 -72.77 48.96 20.32
CA GLN A 38 -71.31 48.81 20.32
C GLN A 38 -70.88 47.90 19.16
N GLN A 39 -69.65 48.09 18.67
CA GLN A 39 -69.11 47.35 17.53
C GLN A 39 -68.75 45.90 17.92
N PRO A 40 -68.76 44.93 16.97
CA PRO A 40 -68.30 43.57 17.24
C PRO A 40 -66.83 43.56 17.68
N MET A 41 -66.53 42.90 18.79
CA MET A 41 -65.15 42.79 19.30
C MET A 41 -64.40 41.69 18.54
N LEU A 42 -63.25 41.99 17.95
CA LEU A 42 -62.40 40.97 17.33
C LEU A 42 -61.86 40.02 18.42
N LEU A 43 -61.93 38.72 18.18
CA LEU A 43 -61.30 37.68 19.02
C LEU A 43 -59.98 37.21 18.38
N PHE A 44 -60.05 36.87 17.10
CA PHE A 44 -58.99 36.22 16.35
C PHE A 44 -59.02 36.70 14.91
N GLU A 45 -57.88 37.04 14.33
CA GLU A 45 -57.72 37.18 12.89
C GLU A 45 -56.54 36.32 12.42
N VAL A 46 -56.73 35.58 11.32
CA VAL A 46 -55.60 35.16 10.49
C VAL A 46 -55.72 35.84 9.13
N ASN A 47 -54.60 36.37 8.65
CA ASN A 47 -54.47 36.89 7.29
C ASN A 47 -53.25 36.30 6.59
N LYS A 48 -53.30 36.27 5.26
CA LYS A 48 -52.18 35.93 4.40
C LYS A 48 -51.82 37.12 3.51
N SER A 49 -50.53 37.36 3.32
CA SER A 49 -49.99 38.33 2.39
C SER A 49 -48.89 37.71 1.54
N LEU A 50 -48.54 38.38 0.45
CA LEU A 50 -47.26 38.15 -0.19
C LEU A 50 -46.13 38.53 0.78
N TYR A 51 -45.02 37.80 0.75
CA TYR A 51 -43.77 38.22 1.39
C TYR A 51 -42.97 39.15 0.46
N GLN A 52 -42.10 40.00 0.99
CA GLN A 52 -41.34 40.97 0.20
C GLN A 52 -40.53 40.27 -0.91
N ASP A 53 -40.68 40.73 -2.15
CA ASP A 53 -40.17 40.11 -3.39
C ASP A 53 -40.43 38.60 -3.53
N GLY A 54 -41.47 38.08 -2.88
CA GLY A 54 -41.69 36.66 -2.66
C GLY A 54 -42.10 35.84 -3.89
N ILE A 55 -42.19 36.38 -5.11
CA ILE A 55 -42.58 35.62 -6.31
C ILE A 55 -41.34 35.03 -6.96
N ILE A 56 -41.12 33.73 -6.77
CA ILE A 56 -39.97 33.00 -7.35
C ILE A 56 -40.29 32.57 -8.79
N ARG A 57 -41.55 32.22 -9.09
CA ARG A 57 -42.04 31.97 -10.46
C ARG A 57 -43.46 32.52 -10.62
N GLU A 58 -43.64 33.43 -11.57
CA GLU A 58 -44.93 34.05 -11.86
C GLU A 58 -45.90 33.08 -12.56
N LEU A 59 -47.19 33.18 -12.22
CA LEU A 59 -48.28 32.49 -12.90
C LEU A 59 -48.49 33.06 -14.32
N SER A 60 -47.98 32.35 -15.32
CA SER A 60 -47.96 32.78 -16.73
C SER A 60 -49.33 32.92 -17.42
N VAL A 61 -50.41 32.43 -16.81
CA VAL A 61 -51.77 32.43 -17.39
C VAL A 61 -52.64 33.50 -16.72
N PRO A 62 -53.23 34.44 -17.49
CA PRO A 62 -53.98 35.57 -16.92
C PRO A 62 -55.32 35.13 -16.33
N VAL A 63 -55.57 35.48 -15.07
CA VAL A 63 -56.83 35.17 -14.37
C VAL A 63 -57.69 36.43 -14.12
N THR A 64 -58.97 36.35 -14.48
CA THR A 64 -59.95 37.43 -14.30
C THR A 64 -60.49 37.47 -12.86
N LEU A 65 -59.90 38.31 -12.02
CA LEU A 65 -60.30 38.51 -10.61
C LEU A 65 -61.75 39.02 -10.47
N SER A 66 -62.38 38.74 -9.32
CA SER A 66 -63.78 39.11 -9.06
C SER A 66 -63.97 40.62 -8.82
N PRO A 67 -65.20 41.16 -8.96
CA PRO A 67 -65.46 42.58 -8.71
C PRO A 67 -65.08 43.08 -7.31
N ALA A 68 -65.10 42.23 -6.28
CA ALA A 68 -64.71 42.60 -4.92
C ALA A 68 -63.21 42.96 -4.82
N VAL A 69 -62.37 42.35 -5.67
CA VAL A 69 -60.92 42.55 -5.68
C VAL A 69 -60.51 43.95 -6.17
N LYS A 70 -61.40 44.68 -6.88
CA LYS A 70 -61.13 46.03 -7.39
C LYS A 70 -60.85 47.09 -6.31
N ASN A 71 -61.31 46.85 -5.08
CA ASN A 71 -61.13 47.78 -3.96
C ASN A 71 -59.82 47.58 -3.18
N LEU A 72 -58.99 46.61 -3.60
CA LEU A 72 -57.72 46.26 -2.97
C LEU A 72 -56.52 46.96 -3.65
N SER A 73 -55.36 47.01 -2.98
CA SER A 73 -54.14 47.61 -3.55
C SER A 73 -53.66 46.88 -4.81
N SER A 74 -52.86 47.53 -5.66
CA SER A 74 -52.32 46.89 -6.88
C SER A 74 -51.48 45.63 -6.56
N GLU A 75 -50.71 45.68 -5.47
CA GLU A 75 -49.95 44.56 -4.92
C GLU A 75 -50.87 43.42 -4.48
N ASP A 76 -51.96 43.74 -3.77
CA ASP A 76 -52.97 42.79 -3.34
C ASP A 76 -53.69 42.10 -4.51
N GLN A 77 -54.04 42.85 -5.54
CA GLN A 77 -54.64 42.33 -6.76
C GLN A 77 -53.65 41.42 -7.52
N TYR A 78 -52.36 41.77 -7.51
CA TYR A 78 -51.31 40.95 -8.11
C TYR A 78 -51.08 39.65 -7.34
N PHE A 79 -50.97 39.71 -6.01
CA PHE A 79 -50.88 38.54 -5.13
C PHE A 79 -52.05 37.55 -5.35
N LEU A 80 -53.29 38.05 -5.45
CA LEU A 80 -54.45 37.19 -5.72
C LEU A 80 -54.42 36.54 -7.12
N LYS A 81 -53.78 37.15 -8.14
CA LYS A 81 -53.52 36.45 -9.40
C LYS A 81 -52.56 35.28 -9.18
N GLN A 82 -51.46 35.48 -8.46
CA GLN A 82 -50.48 34.42 -8.18
C GLN A 82 -51.08 33.27 -7.36
N CYS A 83 -52.01 33.56 -6.43
CA CYS A 83 -52.75 32.54 -5.69
C CYS A 83 -53.71 31.72 -6.57
N ASN A 84 -54.23 32.26 -7.68
CA ASN A 84 -55.29 31.68 -8.51
C ASN A 84 -54.83 30.51 -9.43
N PHE A 85 -53.84 29.73 -9.00
CA PHE A 85 -53.24 28.62 -9.76
C PHE A 85 -54.26 27.56 -10.22
N LEU A 86 -55.23 27.22 -9.37
CA LEU A 86 -56.29 26.25 -9.69
C LEU A 86 -57.13 26.72 -10.88
N ARG A 87 -57.47 28.00 -10.89
CA ARG A 87 -58.29 28.60 -11.95
C ARG A 87 -57.52 28.72 -13.26
N ALA A 88 -56.26 29.14 -13.20
CA ALA A 88 -55.37 29.11 -14.36
C ALA A 88 -55.24 27.68 -14.93
N SER A 89 -55.09 26.67 -14.07
CA SER A 89 -55.04 25.25 -14.47
C SER A 89 -56.33 24.81 -15.17
N SER A 90 -57.49 25.23 -14.66
CA SER A 90 -58.79 24.94 -15.28
C SER A 90 -58.94 25.58 -16.66
N GLU A 91 -58.48 26.83 -16.86
CA GLU A 91 -58.50 27.46 -18.18
C GLU A 91 -57.54 26.78 -19.17
N VAL A 92 -56.34 26.37 -18.73
CA VAL A 92 -55.41 25.58 -19.57
C VAL A 92 -56.03 24.24 -19.99
N ALA A 93 -56.72 23.55 -19.08
CA ALA A 93 -57.38 22.28 -19.38
C ALA A 93 -58.54 22.42 -20.38
N LYS A 94 -59.33 23.51 -20.32
CA LYS A 94 -60.46 23.75 -21.23
C LYS A 94 -60.03 23.94 -22.68
N HIS A 95 -59.05 24.82 -22.93
CA HIS A 95 -58.72 25.31 -24.27
C HIS A 95 -57.89 24.32 -25.10
N ARG A 96 -57.40 23.23 -24.51
CA ARG A 96 -56.51 22.25 -25.16
C ARG A 96 -57.27 21.22 -26.03
N GLY A 97 -58.60 21.18 -25.97
CA GLY A 97 -59.41 20.34 -26.85
C GLY A 97 -59.48 20.81 -28.31
N ASP A 98 -59.12 22.08 -28.58
CA ASP A 98 -59.30 22.73 -29.88
C ASP A 98 -57.99 22.97 -30.66
N SER A 99 -56.82 22.59 -30.11
CA SER A 99 -55.51 22.93 -30.69
C SER A 99 -54.57 21.72 -30.95
N ASN A 100 -54.27 21.48 -32.23
CA ASN A 100 -53.28 20.49 -32.70
C ASN A 100 -51.80 20.93 -32.48
N SER A 101 -51.52 21.76 -31.48
CA SER A 101 -50.18 22.29 -31.20
C SER A 101 -49.45 21.46 -30.16
N SER A 102 -48.24 20.97 -30.49
CA SER A 102 -47.37 20.18 -29.58
C SER A 102 -46.96 20.91 -28.31
N ASP A 103 -46.91 22.24 -28.37
CA ASP A 103 -46.29 23.09 -27.35
C ASP A 103 -47.23 23.26 -26.16
N THR A 104 -47.20 22.28 -25.27
CA THR A 104 -48.00 22.25 -24.06
C THR A 104 -47.45 23.29 -23.07
N VAL A 105 -48.22 24.35 -22.82
CA VAL A 105 -47.84 25.42 -21.87
C VAL A 105 -47.67 24.83 -20.46
N LEU A 106 -46.43 24.80 -19.99
CA LEU A 106 -46.04 24.24 -18.71
C LEU A 106 -46.43 25.19 -17.57
N LEU A 107 -47.62 25.00 -16.99
CA LEU A 107 -48.08 25.84 -15.89
C LEU A 107 -47.41 25.43 -14.56
N SER A 108 -46.60 26.33 -14.01
CA SER A 108 -45.97 26.24 -12.70
C SER A 108 -45.77 27.63 -12.10
N SER A 109 -46.07 27.81 -10.82
CA SER A 109 -45.75 29.03 -10.06
C SER A 109 -45.03 28.69 -8.76
N ALA A 110 -44.47 29.71 -8.11
CA ALA A 110 -43.92 29.61 -6.76
C ALA A 110 -43.92 30.98 -6.10
N LEU A 111 -44.48 31.05 -4.89
CA LEU A 111 -44.55 32.27 -4.11
C LEU A 111 -44.36 32.04 -2.61
N THR A 112 -43.65 32.95 -1.95
CA THR A 112 -43.47 33.02 -0.51
C THR A 112 -44.63 33.81 0.10
N VAL A 113 -45.42 33.13 0.92
CA VAL A 113 -46.61 33.66 1.60
C VAL A 113 -46.27 33.86 3.07
N ASN A 114 -46.59 35.04 3.62
CA ASN A 114 -46.61 35.24 5.07
C ASN A 114 -48.05 35.02 5.57
N ILE A 115 -48.23 34.17 6.58
CA ILE A 115 -49.50 33.99 7.28
C ILE A 115 -49.35 34.52 8.70
N LYS A 116 -50.09 35.57 9.04
CA LYS A 116 -50.07 36.20 10.37
C LYS A 116 -51.37 35.93 11.11
N SER A 117 -51.23 35.40 12.32
CA SER A 117 -52.28 35.15 13.31
C SER A 117 -52.21 36.19 14.43
N ILE A 118 -53.35 36.77 14.80
CA ILE A 118 -53.49 37.80 15.83
C ILE A 118 -54.61 37.38 16.78
N VAL A 119 -54.32 37.31 18.08
CA VAL A 119 -55.28 36.92 19.12
C VAL A 119 -55.43 38.05 20.13
N THR A 120 -56.59 38.70 20.14
CA THR A 120 -56.85 39.82 21.04
C THR A 120 -56.96 39.35 22.50
N GLU A 121 -56.85 40.28 23.45
CA GLU A 121 -57.10 40.01 24.88
C GLU A 121 -58.51 39.41 25.12
N CYS A 122 -59.52 39.92 24.40
CA CYS A 122 -60.86 39.35 24.37
C CYS A 122 -60.86 37.92 23.79
N GLY A 123 -60.07 37.66 22.74
CA GLY A 123 -59.89 36.34 22.15
C GLY A 123 -59.31 35.32 23.11
N ARG A 124 -58.19 35.65 23.77
CA ARG A 124 -57.52 34.80 24.77
C ARG A 124 -58.49 34.45 25.91
N THR A 125 -59.24 35.44 26.40
CA THR A 125 -60.24 35.26 27.47
C THR A 125 -61.45 34.40 27.04
N LEU A 126 -61.92 34.52 25.79
CA LEU A 126 -63.15 33.87 25.31
C LEU A 126 -62.93 32.57 24.54
N LEU A 127 -61.67 32.18 24.31
CA LEU A 127 -61.27 30.92 23.69
C LEU A 127 -60.57 29.95 24.67
N GLU A 128 -60.21 30.38 25.89
CA GLU A 128 -59.71 29.55 27.00
C GLU A 128 -58.81 28.39 26.53
N ASP A 129 -57.59 28.72 26.11
CA ASP A 129 -56.61 27.74 25.65
C ASP A 129 -55.28 28.02 26.35
N ASP A 130 -54.87 27.14 27.27
CA ASP A 130 -53.62 27.28 28.02
C ASP A 130 -52.43 27.28 27.05
N ASP A 131 -51.57 28.32 27.16
CA ASP A 131 -50.34 28.61 26.40
C ASP A 131 -50.41 28.69 24.85
N HIS A 132 -51.42 28.11 24.19
CA HIS A 132 -51.38 27.82 22.74
C HIS A 132 -51.94 28.90 21.78
N LEU A 133 -52.57 29.97 22.26
CA LEU A 133 -53.14 31.04 21.42
C LEU A 133 -52.36 32.36 21.52
N GLN A 134 -51.25 32.43 20.77
CA GLN A 134 -50.38 33.62 20.71
C GLN A 134 -50.45 34.32 19.34
N ASP A 135 -49.89 35.54 19.29
CA ASP A 135 -49.70 36.28 18.04
C ASP A 135 -48.48 35.69 17.33
N GLU A 136 -48.65 35.21 16.09
CA GLU A 136 -47.64 34.44 15.37
C GLU A 136 -47.61 34.83 13.90
N SER A 137 -46.43 34.74 13.28
CA SER A 137 -46.26 34.89 11.83
C SER A 137 -45.47 33.70 11.31
N ALA A 138 -46.00 33.00 10.31
CA ALA A 138 -45.37 31.86 9.69
C ALA A 138 -45.18 32.13 8.20
N ILE A 139 -43.94 31.99 7.71
CA ILE A 139 -43.57 32.21 6.32
C ILE A 139 -43.53 30.85 5.62
N TRP A 140 -44.08 30.75 4.42
CA TRP A 140 -44.18 29.51 3.67
C TRP A 140 -43.84 29.72 2.20
N LEU A 141 -42.93 28.92 1.65
CA LEU A 141 -42.78 28.82 0.20
C LEU A 141 -43.85 27.86 -0.33
N VAL A 142 -44.80 28.39 -1.10
CA VAL A 142 -45.87 27.65 -1.77
C VAL A 142 -45.54 27.53 -3.26
N THR A 143 -45.21 26.32 -3.68
CA THR A 143 -45.05 25.96 -5.10
C THR A 143 -46.32 25.32 -5.62
N SER A 144 -46.69 25.57 -6.87
CA SER A 144 -47.81 24.89 -7.54
C SER A 144 -47.47 24.55 -8.98
N SER A 145 -47.93 23.40 -9.46
CA SER A 145 -47.60 22.89 -10.80
C SER A 145 -48.72 22.00 -11.34
N MET A 146 -48.90 22.03 -12.66
CA MET A 146 -49.71 21.03 -13.36
C MET A 146 -48.88 19.78 -13.67
N GLY A 147 -49.55 18.63 -13.69
CA GLY A 147 -49.02 17.37 -14.21
C GLY A 147 -48.79 17.47 -15.71
N LYS A 148 -47.67 16.90 -16.17
CA LYS A 148 -47.13 17.10 -17.51
C LYS A 148 -47.22 15.84 -18.39
N GLY A 149 -47.68 14.71 -17.83
CA GLY A 149 -47.80 13.43 -18.51
C GLY A 149 -49.09 12.68 -18.14
N HIS A 150 -48.97 11.62 -17.35
CA HIS A 150 -50.05 10.68 -17.05
C HIS A 150 -51.28 11.33 -16.40
N ALA A 151 -51.13 12.34 -15.53
CA ALA A 151 -52.29 13.00 -14.91
C ALA A 151 -53.05 13.88 -15.90
N MET A 152 -52.36 14.48 -16.88
CA MET A 152 -53.01 15.21 -17.98
C MET A 152 -53.77 14.23 -18.89
N GLN A 153 -53.15 13.13 -19.30
CA GLN A 153 -53.78 12.10 -20.13
C GLN A 153 -54.96 11.39 -19.43
N PHE A 154 -54.90 11.21 -18.11
CA PHE A 154 -56.01 10.66 -17.33
C PHE A 154 -57.19 11.64 -17.28
N ALA A 155 -56.93 12.93 -17.08
CA ALA A 155 -57.94 13.99 -17.08
C ALA A 155 -58.55 14.28 -18.48
N GLU A 156 -57.85 13.95 -19.58
CA GLU A 156 -58.42 14.02 -20.93
C GLU A 156 -59.60 13.04 -21.13
N ASN A 157 -59.65 11.94 -20.35
CA ASN A 157 -60.73 10.96 -20.38
C ASN A 157 -61.92 11.32 -19.45
N ASP A 158 -61.69 12.09 -18.38
CA ASP A 158 -62.72 12.58 -17.47
C ASP A 158 -62.49 14.06 -17.13
N LYS A 159 -63.27 14.94 -17.77
CA LYS A 159 -63.19 16.40 -17.64
C LYS A 159 -63.58 16.95 -16.25
N SER A 160 -64.00 16.10 -15.30
CA SER A 160 -64.15 16.49 -13.90
C SER A 160 -62.82 16.48 -13.12
N LEU A 161 -61.82 15.77 -13.64
CA LEU A 161 -60.48 15.68 -13.05
C LEU A 161 -59.60 16.82 -13.55
N LEU A 162 -58.68 17.29 -12.70
CA LEU A 162 -57.79 18.40 -13.01
C LEU A 162 -56.40 18.14 -12.43
N PRO A 163 -55.33 18.03 -13.24
CA PRO A 163 -54.00 17.62 -12.79
C PRO A 163 -53.23 18.76 -12.11
N SER A 164 -53.90 19.54 -11.26
CA SER A 164 -53.35 20.68 -10.52
C SER A 164 -52.91 20.26 -9.12
N ALA A 165 -51.70 20.65 -8.73
CA ALA A 165 -51.09 20.31 -7.46
C ALA A 165 -50.30 21.49 -6.86
N GLY A 166 -49.98 21.40 -5.58
CA GLY A 166 -49.02 22.28 -4.92
C GLY A 166 -48.38 21.66 -3.69
N VAL A 167 -47.25 22.21 -3.27
CA VAL A 167 -46.50 21.79 -2.08
C VAL A 167 -46.02 23.04 -1.34
N ALA A 168 -46.10 23.03 -0.02
CA ALA A 168 -45.71 24.15 0.84
C ALA A 168 -44.72 23.72 1.92
N ALA A 169 -43.56 24.38 1.96
CA ALA A 169 -42.55 24.23 3.00
C ALA A 169 -42.50 25.50 3.87
N PRO A 170 -42.48 25.38 5.21
CA PRO A 170 -42.27 26.53 6.08
C PRO A 170 -40.83 27.04 5.97
N LEU A 171 -40.66 28.35 6.04
CA LEU A 171 -39.38 29.04 6.06
C LEU A 171 -39.19 29.74 7.41
N MET A 172 -38.00 29.61 8.00
CA MET A 172 -37.58 30.34 9.19
C MET A 172 -36.39 31.25 8.85
N PRO A 173 -36.32 32.48 9.39
CA PRO A 173 -35.11 33.29 9.28
C PRO A 173 -33.98 32.68 10.12
N ASP A 174 -32.77 32.66 9.57
CA ASP A 174 -31.54 32.37 10.32
C ASP A 174 -31.05 33.58 11.13
N GLU A 175 -29.89 33.45 11.80
CA GLU A 175 -29.26 34.53 12.59
C GLU A 175 -28.92 35.78 11.75
N CYS A 176 -28.83 35.65 10.43
CA CYS A 176 -28.59 36.73 9.47
C CYS A 176 -29.89 37.25 8.82
N GLY A 177 -31.06 36.68 9.15
CA GLY A 177 -32.36 36.99 8.56
C GLY A 177 -32.63 36.35 7.20
N LYS A 178 -31.75 35.45 6.71
CA LYS A 178 -31.98 34.71 5.46
C LYS A 178 -33.01 33.62 5.72
N LEU A 179 -34.02 33.51 4.85
CA LEU A 179 -35.07 32.50 4.97
C LEU A 179 -34.54 31.12 4.57
N LEU A 180 -34.47 30.22 5.54
CA LEU A 180 -34.11 28.82 5.35
C LEU A 180 -35.36 27.92 5.45
N PRO A 181 -35.49 26.89 4.59
CA PRO A 181 -36.54 25.89 4.74
C PRO A 181 -36.35 25.08 6.02
N VAL A 182 -37.45 24.73 6.68
CA VAL A 182 -37.46 23.78 7.80
C VAL A 182 -38.52 22.69 7.57
N PRO A 183 -38.30 21.45 8.04
CA PRO A 183 -39.29 20.40 7.91
C PRO A 183 -40.48 20.61 8.85
N VAL A 184 -41.68 20.25 8.38
CA VAL A 184 -42.87 20.14 9.23
C VAL A 184 -42.68 18.96 10.20
N VAL A 185 -42.65 19.25 11.49
CA VAL A 185 -42.49 18.28 12.60
C VAL A 185 -43.55 18.48 13.68
N ASP A 186 -43.91 17.40 14.38
CA ASP A 186 -44.78 17.48 15.56
C ASP A 186 -43.98 17.95 16.80
N GLN A 187 -44.42 19.04 17.42
CA GLN A 187 -43.80 19.61 18.62
C GLN A 187 -44.37 19.05 19.94
N THR A 188 -45.41 18.20 19.89
CA THR A 188 -46.16 17.76 21.08
C THR A 188 -45.56 16.56 21.82
N THR A 189 -44.51 15.92 21.30
CA THR A 189 -43.91 14.70 21.89
C THR A 189 -42.42 14.86 22.19
N THR A 190 -42.04 14.71 23.46
CA THR A 190 -40.72 15.06 24.00
C THR A 190 -39.57 14.09 23.68
N HIS A 191 -39.75 13.14 22.76
CA HIS A 191 -38.73 12.08 22.54
C HIS A 191 -38.44 11.64 21.10
N VAL A 192 -39.32 11.88 20.10
CA VAL A 192 -38.98 11.69 18.67
C VAL A 192 -39.76 12.69 17.80
N SER A 193 -39.05 13.51 17.03
CA SER A 193 -39.64 14.49 16.12
C SER A 193 -40.09 13.85 14.80
N GLN A 194 -41.33 13.33 14.75
CA GLN A 194 -41.91 12.76 13.53
C GLN A 194 -42.38 13.85 12.55
N HIS A 195 -42.15 13.64 11.24
CA HIS A 195 -42.69 14.51 10.20
C HIS A 195 -44.22 14.35 10.04
N LYS A 196 -44.96 15.46 10.09
CA LYS A 196 -46.44 15.47 10.01
C LYS A 196 -47.00 16.53 9.06
N GLY A 197 -46.47 16.56 7.83
CA GLY A 197 -47.04 17.34 6.74
C GLY A 197 -48.49 16.93 6.45
N ASN A 198 -49.44 17.89 6.37
CA ASN A 198 -50.83 17.56 6.08
C ASN A 198 -51.07 17.40 4.56
N LEU A 199 -52.01 16.53 4.15
CA LEU A 199 -52.61 16.64 2.81
C LEU A 199 -53.72 17.71 2.80
N PHE A 200 -53.90 18.35 1.65
CA PHE A 200 -54.89 19.37 1.37
C PHE A 200 -55.66 19.01 0.10
N CYS A 201 -56.98 19.23 0.12
CA CYS A 201 -57.77 19.39 -1.10
C CYS A 201 -58.28 20.83 -1.10
N TYR A 202 -57.39 21.76 -1.44
CA TYR A 202 -57.47 23.23 -1.26
C TYR A 202 -57.46 23.69 0.20
N LEU A 203 -58.10 22.94 1.09
CA LEU A 203 -58.01 23.10 2.55
C LEU A 203 -57.41 21.85 3.21
N PRO A 204 -56.76 21.99 4.38
CA PRO A 204 -56.07 20.88 5.04
C PRO A 204 -57.07 19.84 5.49
N LEU A 205 -56.84 18.62 5.05
CA LEU A 205 -57.56 17.42 5.47
C LEU A 205 -56.91 16.95 6.80
N PRO A 206 -57.63 16.30 7.73
CA PRO A 206 -57.03 15.71 8.94
C PRO A 206 -56.30 14.41 8.56
N ILE A 207 -55.25 14.58 7.76
CA ILE A 207 -54.44 13.58 7.06
C ILE A 207 -52.98 13.94 7.33
N TYR A 208 -52.17 13.00 7.84
CA TYR A 208 -50.74 13.22 8.06
C TYR A 208 -49.91 12.44 7.05
N SER A 209 -49.43 13.09 6.00
CA SER A 209 -48.71 12.42 4.91
C SER A 209 -47.41 11.70 5.30
N GLY A 210 -46.83 12.03 6.45
CA GLY A 210 -45.46 11.62 6.80
C GLY A 210 -44.38 12.38 6.04
N PHE A 211 -44.75 13.39 5.23
CA PHE A 211 -43.79 14.27 4.57
C PHE A 211 -43.34 15.42 5.48
N PRO A 212 -42.11 15.93 5.29
CA PRO A 212 -41.63 17.16 5.92
C PRO A 212 -42.26 18.44 5.33
N VAL A 213 -43.27 18.34 4.46
CA VAL A 213 -43.93 19.47 3.77
C VAL A 213 -45.44 19.27 3.69
N HIS A 214 -46.20 20.35 3.54
CA HIS A 214 -47.64 20.30 3.28
C HIS A 214 -47.92 20.07 1.79
N VAL A 215 -48.87 19.20 1.45
CA VAL A 215 -49.11 18.75 0.07
C VAL A 215 -50.58 18.98 -0.33
N ASN A 216 -50.81 19.59 -1.47
CA ASN A 216 -52.13 19.94 -2.00
C ASN A 216 -52.39 19.33 -3.38
N GLY A 217 -53.61 18.84 -3.61
CA GLY A 217 -54.05 18.36 -4.91
C GLY A 217 -55.56 18.16 -4.99
N ALA A 218 -56.06 17.98 -6.21
CA ALA A 218 -57.46 17.65 -6.50
C ALA A 218 -57.80 16.18 -6.11
N PHE A 219 -57.58 15.80 -4.86
CA PHE A 219 -57.71 14.42 -4.38
C PHE A 219 -59.14 13.89 -4.44
N ALA A 220 -59.32 12.70 -5.00
CA ALA A 220 -60.52 11.90 -4.85
C ALA A 220 -60.54 11.26 -3.44
N VAL A 221 -60.89 12.06 -2.45
CA VAL A 221 -61.29 11.54 -1.13
C VAL A 221 -62.54 10.65 -1.27
N ALA A 222 -62.78 9.75 -0.32
CA ALA A 222 -64.11 9.17 -0.14
C ALA A 222 -65.09 10.27 0.38
N ALA A 223 -66.24 9.90 0.95
CA ALA A 223 -67.20 10.86 1.51
C ALA A 223 -66.71 11.52 2.84
N SER A 224 -65.47 12.05 2.87
CA SER A 224 -64.51 11.64 3.91
C SER A 224 -63.45 12.66 4.45
N ARG A 225 -62.21 12.70 3.91
CA ARG A 225 -60.96 13.40 4.35
C ARG A 225 -60.21 12.89 5.65
N ARG A 226 -59.30 11.85 5.60
CA ARG A 226 -58.40 11.25 6.70
C ARG A 226 -57.59 9.93 6.46
N ASN A 227 -58.16 8.75 6.08
CA ASN A 227 -58.08 6.43 4.37
C ASN A 227 -58.82 6.28 2.90
N LEU A 228 -58.22 6.74 1.76
CA LEU A 228 -58.68 7.75 0.70
C LEU A 228 -60.08 7.49 0.09
N ARG A 229 -60.32 7.83 -1.19
CA ARG A 229 -61.09 6.85 -1.96
C ARG A 229 -60.18 5.65 -2.14
N GLU A 230 -60.47 4.61 -1.38
CA GLU A 230 -59.81 3.32 -1.38
C GLU A 230 -60.71 2.26 -2.01
N LYS A 231 -60.15 1.08 -2.27
CA LYS A 231 -60.86 -0.02 -2.91
C LYS A 231 -61.46 -0.94 -1.85
N THR A 232 -62.78 -1.12 -1.88
CA THR A 232 -63.47 -2.14 -1.08
C THR A 232 -63.53 -3.47 -1.83
N ASP A 233 -63.81 -4.58 -1.14
CA ASP A 233 -63.90 -5.91 -1.76
C ASP A 233 -65.03 -6.02 -2.80
N ASP A 234 -66.06 -5.15 -2.71
CA ASP A 234 -67.17 -5.05 -3.66
C ASP A 234 -66.82 -4.21 -4.93
N ASP A 235 -65.75 -3.42 -4.92
CA ASP A 235 -65.39 -2.52 -6.02
C ASP A 235 -64.72 -3.28 -7.18
N LYS A 236 -65.37 -3.31 -8.35
CA LYS A 236 -64.74 -3.87 -9.57
C LYS A 236 -63.56 -3.01 -10.05
N THR A 237 -63.79 -1.70 -10.17
CA THR A 237 -62.84 -0.67 -10.64
C THR A 237 -63.16 0.65 -9.94
N CYS A 238 -62.16 1.40 -9.46
CA CYS A 238 -62.40 2.61 -8.68
C CYS A 238 -61.50 3.76 -9.16
N ILE A 239 -62.01 4.50 -10.15
CA ILE A 239 -61.31 5.60 -10.86
C ILE A 239 -60.66 6.60 -9.89
N GLY A 240 -61.27 6.86 -8.73
CA GLY A 240 -60.69 7.76 -7.72
C GLY A 240 -59.40 7.23 -7.09
N VAL A 241 -59.28 5.92 -6.84
CA VAL A 241 -58.04 5.30 -6.32
C VAL A 241 -56.90 5.50 -7.33
N GLU A 242 -57.21 5.21 -8.59
CA GLU A 242 -56.29 5.32 -9.73
C GLU A 242 -55.88 6.78 -9.95
N TRP A 243 -56.85 7.71 -9.95
CA TRP A 243 -56.62 9.15 -10.02
C TRP A 243 -55.70 9.65 -8.91
N ASN A 244 -55.93 9.25 -7.66
CA ASN A 244 -55.08 9.66 -6.54
C ASN A 244 -53.62 9.21 -6.73
N SER A 245 -53.42 7.96 -7.17
CA SER A 245 -52.09 7.43 -7.47
C SER A 245 -51.42 8.18 -8.63
N VAL A 246 -52.16 8.50 -9.69
CA VAL A 246 -51.65 9.24 -10.86
C VAL A 246 -51.35 10.71 -10.53
N LEU A 247 -52.23 11.38 -9.77
CA LEU A 247 -52.08 12.77 -9.33
C LEU A 247 -50.85 12.95 -8.43
N MET A 248 -50.62 12.03 -7.49
CA MET A 248 -49.42 12.06 -6.66
C MET A 248 -48.14 11.77 -7.48
N GLN A 249 -48.20 10.85 -8.44
CA GLN A 249 -47.06 10.48 -9.27
C GLN A 249 -46.62 11.56 -10.27
N ASP A 250 -47.55 12.31 -10.87
CA ASP A 250 -47.25 13.31 -11.91
C ASP A 250 -47.30 14.74 -11.34
N SER A 251 -48.51 15.27 -11.08
CA SER A 251 -48.72 16.66 -10.69
C SER A 251 -48.03 17.04 -9.38
N ILE A 252 -48.23 16.24 -8.33
CA ILE A 252 -47.69 16.57 -7.00
C ILE A 252 -46.18 16.31 -6.97
N CYS A 253 -45.69 15.23 -7.60
CA CYS A 253 -44.26 14.99 -7.73
C CYS A 253 -43.55 16.13 -8.48
N THR A 254 -44.17 16.62 -9.55
CA THR A 254 -43.70 17.81 -10.28
C THR A 254 -43.62 19.02 -9.35
N ALA A 255 -44.71 19.34 -8.62
CA ALA A 255 -44.71 20.45 -7.67
C ALA A 255 -43.70 20.30 -6.51
N TYR A 256 -43.38 19.07 -6.10
CA TYR A 256 -42.37 18.79 -5.05
C TYR A 256 -40.94 19.00 -5.58
N LEU A 257 -40.64 18.51 -6.78
CA LEU A 257 -39.33 18.72 -7.42
C LEU A 257 -39.12 20.19 -7.81
N ASP A 258 -40.17 20.82 -8.36
CA ASP A 258 -40.20 22.24 -8.70
C ASP A 258 -40.09 23.13 -7.43
N LEU A 259 -40.46 22.64 -6.23
CA LEU A 259 -40.24 23.30 -4.93
C LEU A 259 -38.78 23.20 -4.48
N LEU A 260 -38.15 22.02 -4.57
CA LEU A 260 -36.76 21.84 -4.14
C LEU A 260 -35.77 22.60 -5.02
N GLU A 261 -36.02 22.69 -6.33
CA GLU A 261 -35.23 23.55 -7.23
C GLU A 261 -35.39 25.05 -6.92
N ASP A 262 -36.49 25.49 -6.31
CA ASP A 262 -36.64 26.88 -5.83
C ASP A 262 -35.95 27.10 -4.48
N VAL A 263 -36.15 26.18 -3.52
CA VAL A 263 -35.43 26.15 -2.25
C VAL A 263 -33.91 26.24 -2.47
N LYS A 264 -33.40 25.47 -3.43
CA LYS A 264 -31.99 25.49 -3.87
C LYS A 264 -31.52 26.84 -4.39
N LYS A 265 -32.38 27.63 -5.05
CA LYS A 265 -32.03 29.00 -5.51
C LYS A 265 -31.98 29.99 -4.34
N SER A 266 -32.86 29.83 -3.35
CA SER A 266 -32.99 30.78 -2.23
C SER A 266 -32.07 30.47 -1.03
N ALA A 267 -31.75 29.20 -0.78
CA ALA A 267 -31.10 28.73 0.45
C ALA A 267 -29.87 27.82 0.22
N ALA A 268 -29.30 27.82 -1.00
CA ALA A 268 -28.24 26.93 -1.49
C ALA A 268 -27.20 26.46 -0.47
N ASP A 269 -26.64 27.40 0.30
CA ASP A 269 -25.41 27.22 1.10
C ASP A 269 -25.68 26.70 2.53
N ALA A 270 -26.92 26.80 2.99
CA ALA A 270 -27.33 26.46 4.37
C ALA A 270 -28.45 25.41 4.42
N TYR A 271 -29.05 25.06 3.27
CA TYR A 271 -30.04 24.00 3.17
C TYR A 271 -29.39 22.62 3.14
N GLN A 272 -29.62 21.82 4.19
CA GLN A 272 -29.33 20.38 4.16
C GLN A 272 -30.19 19.71 3.09
N PHE A 273 -29.58 19.29 1.98
CA PHE A 273 -30.29 18.96 0.73
C PHE A 273 -31.42 17.93 0.87
N HIS A 274 -31.31 17.01 1.82
CA HIS A 274 -32.29 15.94 2.07
C HIS A 274 -33.34 16.28 3.15
N SER A 275 -33.25 17.42 3.82
CA SER A 275 -34.09 17.72 4.99
C SER A 275 -35.57 17.98 4.68
N LEU A 276 -35.92 18.21 3.41
CA LEU A 276 -37.31 18.18 2.93
C LEU A 276 -37.63 16.95 2.06
N TRP A 277 -36.81 15.89 2.07
CA TRP A 277 -37.09 14.70 1.26
C TRP A 277 -38.08 13.75 1.97
N PRO A 278 -38.96 13.06 1.23
CA PRO A 278 -39.89 12.08 1.79
C PRO A 278 -39.12 10.83 2.26
N LYS A 279 -39.33 10.34 3.48
CA LYS A 279 -38.60 9.18 4.03
C LYS A 279 -39.50 7.95 4.20
N ALA A 280 -39.10 6.79 3.68
CA ALA A 280 -39.92 5.57 3.68
C ALA A 280 -40.24 4.99 5.08
N CYS A 281 -39.57 5.46 6.14
CA CYS A 281 -39.87 5.08 7.53
C CYS A 281 -40.85 6.03 8.24
N GLU A 282 -41.19 7.16 7.61
CA GLU A 282 -42.10 8.18 8.17
C GLU A 282 -43.33 8.41 7.25
N VAL A 283 -43.18 8.24 5.94
CA VAL A 283 -44.27 8.28 4.95
C VAL A 283 -45.27 7.17 5.24
N GLU A 284 -46.52 7.56 5.47
CA GLU A 284 -47.60 6.61 5.71
C GLU A 284 -47.81 5.69 4.49
N PRO A 285 -48.26 4.42 4.67
CA PRO A 285 -48.42 3.44 3.58
C PRO A 285 -49.28 3.93 2.41
N ASN A 286 -50.05 4.97 2.72
CA ASN A 286 -51.10 5.53 1.91
C ASN A 286 -50.68 6.93 1.38
N CYS A 287 -49.80 7.69 2.04
CA CYS A 287 -49.16 8.85 1.40
C CYS A 287 -47.94 8.49 0.57
N GLU A 288 -47.57 7.22 0.53
CA GLU A 288 -46.64 6.70 -0.46
C GLU A 288 -46.72 7.37 -1.86
N PRO A 289 -47.85 7.52 -2.61
CA PRO A 289 -47.88 7.62 -4.08
C PRO A 289 -47.17 8.82 -4.72
N LEU A 290 -46.56 9.68 -3.91
CA LEU A 290 -45.65 10.77 -4.28
C LEU A 290 -44.16 10.38 -4.20
N ALA A 291 -43.76 9.58 -3.20
CA ALA A 291 -42.37 9.41 -2.77
C ALA A 291 -41.47 8.59 -3.72
N ARG A 292 -41.92 7.49 -4.34
CA ARG A 292 -41.15 6.84 -5.43
C ARG A 292 -41.23 7.64 -6.69
N SER A 293 -42.30 8.36 -7.02
CA SER A 293 -42.19 9.18 -8.23
C SER A 293 -41.06 10.20 -8.08
N PHE A 294 -40.92 10.75 -6.87
CA PHE A 294 -39.76 11.54 -6.45
C PHE A 294 -38.44 10.73 -6.56
N TYR A 295 -38.31 9.59 -5.88
CA TYR A 295 -37.09 8.75 -5.95
C TYR A 295 -36.81 8.11 -7.34
N GLN A 296 -37.80 8.02 -8.23
CA GLN A 296 -37.73 7.51 -9.59
C GLN A 296 -37.26 8.61 -10.55
N ASN A 297 -37.71 9.84 -10.35
CA ASN A 297 -37.15 11.01 -11.02
C ASN A 297 -35.69 11.21 -10.60
N LEU A 298 -35.38 11.08 -9.30
CA LEU A 298 -34.00 11.03 -8.81
C LEU A 298 -33.22 9.84 -9.39
N ALA A 299 -33.80 8.63 -9.49
CA ALA A 299 -33.12 7.44 -10.02
C ALA A 299 -32.87 7.50 -11.54
N SER A 300 -33.81 8.07 -12.29
CA SER A 300 -33.68 8.29 -13.74
C SER A 300 -32.65 9.39 -14.03
N GLY A 301 -32.54 10.36 -13.14
CA GLY A 301 -31.69 11.54 -13.28
C GLY A 301 -32.25 12.59 -14.24
N GLY A 302 -31.67 13.78 -14.19
CA GLY A 302 -32.22 15.03 -14.71
C GLY A 302 -32.53 16.06 -13.62
N TYR A 303 -32.28 15.72 -12.34
CA TYR A 303 -32.57 16.57 -11.18
C TYR A 303 -31.33 16.70 -10.30
N SER A 304 -30.70 17.87 -10.33
CA SER A 304 -29.51 18.18 -9.53
C SER A 304 -29.88 18.53 -8.09
N LEU A 305 -30.31 17.54 -7.32
CA LEU A 305 -30.85 17.71 -5.96
C LEU A 305 -29.99 17.10 -4.84
N PHE A 306 -28.91 16.38 -5.18
CA PHE A 306 -27.87 16.03 -4.20
C PHE A 306 -26.86 17.18 -4.08
N SER A 307 -26.21 17.37 -2.93
CA SER A 307 -25.21 18.43 -2.73
C SER A 307 -24.00 17.93 -1.95
N ASP A 308 -22.80 18.27 -2.41
CA ASP A 308 -21.52 18.08 -1.69
C ASP A 308 -21.13 19.31 -0.83
N GLY A 309 -22.11 20.20 -0.57
CA GLY A 309 -21.93 21.49 0.10
C GLY A 309 -21.39 22.60 -0.80
N ASN A 310 -20.86 22.27 -1.98
CA ASN A 310 -20.26 23.25 -2.90
C ASN A 310 -20.99 23.30 -4.25
N ARG A 311 -21.53 22.16 -4.71
CA ARG A 311 -22.26 22.03 -5.98
C ARG A 311 -23.44 21.08 -5.86
N TRP A 312 -24.45 21.33 -6.69
CA TRP A 312 -25.68 20.55 -6.81
C TRP A 312 -25.58 19.58 -7.98
N VAL A 313 -25.73 18.29 -7.71
CA VAL A 313 -25.44 17.21 -8.67
C VAL A 313 -26.60 16.22 -8.84
N ASP A 314 -26.59 15.59 -10.01
CA ASP A 314 -27.49 14.51 -10.40
C ASP A 314 -27.01 13.14 -9.87
N ILE A 315 -27.91 12.16 -9.77
CA ILE A 315 -27.55 10.76 -9.40
C ILE A 315 -26.40 10.19 -10.24
N ARG A 316 -26.26 10.60 -11.51
CA ARG A 316 -25.23 10.09 -12.42
C ARG A 316 -23.82 10.64 -12.13
N GLN A 317 -23.72 11.62 -11.23
CA GLN A 317 -22.49 12.28 -10.78
C GLN A 317 -22.23 12.08 -9.27
N LEU A 318 -23.25 11.74 -8.50
CA LEU A 318 -23.15 11.35 -7.09
C LEU A 318 -22.22 10.15 -6.89
N ILE A 319 -21.44 10.14 -5.81
CA ILE A 319 -20.83 8.97 -5.17
C ILE A 319 -20.81 9.12 -3.64
N PHE A 320 -20.87 8.02 -2.89
CA PHE A 320 -20.96 8.05 -1.42
C PHE A 320 -20.52 6.74 -0.74
N LEU A 321 -20.17 6.78 0.55
CA LEU A 321 -20.01 5.57 1.36
C LEU A 321 -21.37 5.03 1.82
N LYS A 322 -21.52 3.70 1.90
CA LYS A 322 -22.74 3.08 2.45
C LYS A 322 -22.94 3.52 3.91
N PRO A 323 -24.16 3.84 4.37
CA PRO A 323 -24.39 4.33 5.73
C PRO A 323 -23.75 3.45 6.81
N ASN A 324 -23.94 2.13 6.74
CA ASN A 324 -23.34 1.18 7.69
C ASN A 324 -21.79 1.01 7.61
N LEU A 325 -21.12 1.72 6.69
CA LEU A 325 -19.68 1.93 6.67
C LEU A 325 -19.34 3.36 7.16
N ARG A 326 -20.13 4.37 6.79
CA ARG A 326 -19.97 5.76 7.22
C ARG A 326 -20.17 5.94 8.73
N GLU A 327 -21.11 5.19 9.29
CA GLU A 327 -21.51 5.12 10.71
C GLU A 327 -20.70 4.08 11.52
N ASP A 328 -19.70 3.45 10.91
CA ASP A 328 -18.86 2.46 11.57
C ASP A 328 -17.95 3.12 12.62
N SER A 329 -18.07 2.69 13.88
CA SER A 329 -17.39 3.32 15.01
C SER A 329 -15.87 3.15 15.04
N GLU A 330 -15.31 2.22 14.26
CA GLU A 330 -13.86 1.98 14.20
C GLU A 330 -13.24 2.64 12.98
N ILE A 331 -13.92 2.62 11.83
CA ILE A 331 -13.35 3.06 10.55
C ILE A 331 -14.17 4.08 9.76
N GLY A 332 -15.33 4.54 10.23
CA GLY A 332 -16.26 5.36 9.44
C GLY A 332 -15.68 6.70 8.99
N ASP A 333 -15.18 7.50 9.93
CA ASP A 333 -14.57 8.80 9.62
C ASP A 333 -13.26 8.66 8.82
N MET A 334 -12.41 7.67 9.15
CA MET A 334 -11.20 7.38 8.37
C MET A 334 -11.54 6.98 6.93
N SER A 335 -12.53 6.10 6.75
CA SER A 335 -12.99 5.68 5.43
C SER A 335 -13.52 6.88 4.65
N PHE A 336 -14.28 7.78 5.29
CA PHE A 336 -14.86 8.94 4.63
C PHE A 336 -13.83 10.00 4.24
N ALA A 337 -12.87 10.31 5.11
CA ALA A 337 -11.75 11.20 4.79
C ALA A 337 -10.91 10.67 3.61
N VAL A 338 -10.65 9.36 3.57
CA VAL A 338 -9.99 8.69 2.43
C VAL A 338 -10.88 8.72 1.18
N PHE A 339 -12.19 8.54 1.32
CA PHE A 339 -13.15 8.58 0.23
C PHE A 339 -13.22 9.97 -0.44
N GLN A 340 -13.18 11.04 0.34
CA GLN A 340 -13.04 12.41 -0.15
C GLN A 340 -11.67 12.67 -0.78
N LEU A 341 -10.58 12.20 -0.15
CA LEU A 341 -9.21 12.43 -0.61
C LEU A 341 -8.96 11.87 -2.01
N LEU A 342 -9.45 10.66 -2.28
CA LEU A 342 -9.16 9.92 -3.50
C LEU A 342 -10.10 10.27 -4.66
N ASN A 343 -11.35 10.67 -4.39
CA ASN A 343 -12.34 10.98 -5.43
C ASN A 343 -12.41 12.48 -5.80
N LYS A 344 -11.28 13.06 -6.22
CA LYS A 344 -11.19 14.45 -6.71
C LYS A 344 -11.58 14.60 -8.20
N GLY A 345 -12.49 13.74 -8.68
CA GLY A 345 -12.91 13.67 -10.07
C GLY A 345 -14.11 14.55 -10.41
N ASN A 346 -14.74 14.29 -11.55
CA ASN A 346 -15.99 14.94 -11.94
C ASN A 346 -17.18 14.50 -11.06
N GLU A 347 -17.12 13.30 -10.48
CA GLU A 347 -18.11 12.82 -9.50
C GLU A 347 -18.02 13.59 -8.18
N ALA A 348 -19.10 13.60 -7.40
CA ALA A 348 -19.23 14.37 -6.16
C ALA A 348 -19.46 13.45 -4.96
N VAL A 349 -18.62 13.62 -3.94
CA VAL A 349 -18.72 12.89 -2.68
C VAL A 349 -19.77 13.56 -1.79
N VAL A 350 -20.89 12.87 -1.56
CA VAL A 350 -22.02 13.35 -0.77
C VAL A 350 -22.25 12.40 0.42
N GLU A 351 -22.60 12.95 1.58
CA GLU A 351 -23.11 12.13 2.69
C GLU A 351 -24.60 11.86 2.48
N VAL A 352 -24.96 10.59 2.26
CA VAL A 352 -26.35 10.15 2.08
C VAL A 352 -26.80 9.46 3.37
N PRO A 353 -27.74 10.03 4.15
CA PRO A 353 -28.22 9.46 5.40
C PRO A 353 -28.80 8.04 5.28
N ALA A 354 -28.79 7.28 6.37
CA ALA A 354 -29.37 5.93 6.43
C ALA A 354 -30.86 5.90 6.08
N ASP A 355 -31.66 6.90 6.46
CA ASP A 355 -33.10 6.96 6.14
C ASP A 355 -33.36 7.29 4.65
N VAL A 356 -32.58 8.16 4.02
CA VAL A 356 -32.60 8.41 2.57
C VAL A 356 -32.14 7.20 1.77
N TYR A 357 -31.08 6.52 2.23
CA TYR A 357 -30.58 5.30 1.62
C TYR A 357 -31.58 4.14 1.75
N GLN A 358 -32.08 3.90 2.95
CA GLN A 358 -33.05 2.85 3.22
C GLN A 358 -34.42 3.17 2.63
N SER A 359 -34.71 4.46 2.39
CA SER A 359 -35.80 4.85 1.50
C SER A 359 -35.59 4.21 0.13
N PHE A 360 -34.53 4.54 -0.62
CA PHE A 360 -34.20 3.88 -1.90
C PHE A 360 -34.22 2.33 -1.78
N VAL A 361 -33.72 1.71 -0.71
CA VAL A 361 -33.75 0.23 -0.57
C VAL A 361 -35.17 -0.33 -0.37
N ASN A 362 -36.00 0.25 0.50
CA ASN A 362 -37.41 -0.11 0.66
C ASN A 362 -38.15 0.06 -0.66
N TYR A 363 -37.83 1.15 -1.34
CA TYR A 363 -38.24 1.48 -2.68
C TYR A 363 -37.82 0.32 -3.66
N GLY A 364 -36.61 -0.25 -3.65
CA GLY A 364 -36.51 -1.71 -3.92
C GLY A 364 -36.65 -2.22 -5.37
N PHE A 365 -36.12 -1.50 -6.34
CA PHE A 365 -35.09 -2.09 -7.20
C PHE A 365 -33.78 -1.98 -6.43
N GLU A 366 -32.72 -2.57 -6.96
CA GLU A 366 -31.43 -2.49 -6.30
C GLU A 366 -30.27 -2.34 -7.31
N LYS A 367 -30.38 -1.49 -8.38
CA LYS A 367 -29.44 -1.50 -9.53
C LYS A 367 -28.84 -0.16 -10.07
N GLU A 368 -29.45 1.00 -9.84
CA GLU A 368 -29.05 2.39 -10.09
C GLU A 368 -28.13 3.13 -9.02
N ILE A 369 -28.56 3.50 -7.79
CA ILE A 369 -27.83 4.31 -6.77
C ILE A 369 -26.68 3.64 -5.94
N GLN A 370 -26.57 2.32 -5.67
CA GLN A 370 -25.35 1.71 -4.99
C GLN A 370 -24.28 1.56 -6.07
N SER A 371 -24.58 1.77 -7.36
CA SER A 371 -23.52 1.82 -8.38
C SER A 371 -22.64 3.05 -8.13
N ARG A 372 -23.18 4.00 -7.35
CA ARG A 372 -22.53 5.18 -6.76
C ARG A 372 -22.13 5.00 -5.30
N CYS A 373 -22.55 3.91 -4.66
CA CYS A 373 -22.25 3.63 -3.26
C CYS A 373 -21.03 2.72 -3.14
N TYR A 374 -20.22 2.99 -2.13
CA TYR A 374 -19.10 2.18 -1.71
C TYR A 374 -19.44 1.53 -0.38
N ASP A 375 -19.83 0.26 -0.45
CA ASP A 375 -19.87 -0.60 0.74
C ASP A 375 -18.46 -1.01 1.17
N LYS A 376 -18.36 -1.76 2.27
CA LYS A 376 -17.07 -2.12 2.89
C LYS A 376 -16.20 -2.97 1.96
N ASP A 377 -16.76 -3.94 1.21
CA ASP A 377 -15.99 -4.71 0.24
C ASP A 377 -15.55 -3.83 -0.94
N ARG A 378 -16.44 -2.98 -1.46
CA ARG A 378 -16.12 -2.06 -2.56
C ARG A 378 -15.03 -1.07 -2.19
N PHE A 379 -15.17 -0.38 -1.06
CA PHE A 379 -14.22 0.62 -0.57
C PHE A 379 -12.80 0.06 -0.47
N PHE A 380 -12.65 -1.11 0.18
CA PHE A 380 -11.34 -1.74 0.31
C PHE A 380 -10.80 -2.27 -1.04
N ARG A 381 -11.63 -2.91 -1.88
CA ARG A 381 -11.19 -3.54 -3.15
C ARG A 381 -10.90 -2.56 -4.29
N GLU A 382 -11.66 -1.46 -4.40
CA GLU A 382 -11.60 -0.51 -5.52
C GLU A 382 -10.79 0.74 -5.23
N LEU A 383 -10.94 1.30 -4.03
CA LEU A 383 -10.50 2.66 -3.76
C LEU A 383 -9.30 2.69 -2.83
N PHE A 384 -9.40 2.09 -1.64
CA PHE A 384 -8.35 2.18 -0.63
C PHE A 384 -7.08 1.41 -1.04
N PHE A 385 -7.13 0.06 -1.11
CA PHE A 385 -5.93 -0.73 -1.38
C PHE A 385 -5.27 -0.40 -2.73
N PRO A 386 -6.01 -0.16 -3.84
CA PRO A 386 -5.38 0.17 -5.13
C PRO A 386 -4.66 1.53 -5.16
N ASN A 387 -5.02 2.48 -4.29
CA ASN A 387 -4.43 3.81 -4.22
C ASN A 387 -3.65 4.04 -2.91
N ILE A 388 -3.34 2.98 -2.16
CA ILE A 388 -2.91 3.04 -0.76
C ILE A 388 -1.66 3.90 -0.51
N ALA A 389 -0.73 3.95 -1.47
CA ALA A 389 0.48 4.78 -1.41
C ALA A 389 0.21 6.30 -1.53
N SER A 390 -1.02 6.72 -1.86
CA SER A 390 -1.46 8.12 -1.86
C SER A 390 -2.27 8.51 -0.63
N VAL A 391 -2.45 7.59 0.33
CA VAL A 391 -3.22 7.82 1.55
C VAL A 391 -2.26 8.10 2.72
N PRO A 392 -2.41 9.23 3.44
CA PRO A 392 -1.59 9.56 4.61
C PRO A 392 -1.59 8.45 5.67
N SER A 393 -0.42 8.16 6.23
CA SER A 393 -0.18 7.09 7.20
C SER A 393 -1.21 7.02 8.33
N GLN A 394 -1.57 8.16 8.92
CA GLN A 394 -2.58 8.26 9.99
C GLN A 394 -3.94 7.65 9.63
N LEU A 395 -4.42 7.84 8.40
CA LEU A 395 -5.70 7.27 7.93
C LEU A 395 -5.51 5.87 7.37
N ARG A 396 -4.40 5.67 6.65
CA ARG A 396 -4.05 4.41 5.99
C ARG A 396 -3.87 3.28 7.00
N ASP A 397 -3.07 3.52 8.03
CA ASP A 397 -2.63 2.45 8.93
C ASP A 397 -3.80 1.96 9.80
N GLY A 398 -4.71 2.84 10.24
CA GLY A 398 -5.95 2.45 10.89
C GLY A 398 -6.82 1.52 10.02
N LEU A 399 -6.97 1.84 8.73
CA LEU A 399 -7.71 1.01 7.78
C LEU A 399 -7.00 -0.34 7.47
N VAL A 400 -5.67 -0.38 7.44
CA VAL A 400 -4.91 -1.64 7.27
C VAL A 400 -4.98 -2.51 8.52
N LEU A 401 -4.88 -1.93 9.72
CA LEU A 401 -5.00 -2.67 10.98
C LEU A 401 -6.40 -3.30 11.12
N TYR A 402 -7.46 -2.54 10.80
CA TYR A 402 -8.82 -3.09 10.70
C TYR A 402 -8.92 -4.26 9.70
N ALA A 403 -8.27 -4.13 8.54
CA ALA A 403 -8.28 -5.19 7.52
C ALA A 403 -7.49 -6.44 7.94
N LEU A 404 -6.45 -6.30 8.77
CA LEU A 404 -5.69 -7.40 9.37
C LEU A 404 -6.50 -8.13 10.46
N ASP A 405 -7.22 -7.37 11.29
CA ASP A 405 -7.96 -7.89 12.45
C ASP A 405 -9.26 -8.63 12.06
N GLU A 406 -9.78 -8.45 10.84
CA GLU A 406 -10.92 -9.20 10.30
C GLU A 406 -10.60 -10.69 10.05
N THR A 407 -10.83 -11.48 11.10
CA THR A 407 -10.64 -12.94 11.14
C THR A 407 -11.32 -13.75 10.02
N LYS A 408 -12.34 -13.20 9.33
CA LYS A 408 -13.07 -13.91 8.26
C LYS A 408 -12.32 -13.97 6.92
N GLY A 409 -11.10 -13.44 6.83
CA GLY A 409 -10.23 -13.59 5.66
C GLY A 409 -10.63 -12.76 4.43
N ARG A 410 -11.63 -11.87 4.55
CA ARG A 410 -12.24 -11.12 3.43
C ARG A 410 -11.23 -10.31 2.62
N PHE A 411 -10.21 -9.78 3.29
CA PHE A 411 -9.22 -8.85 2.73
C PHE A 411 -7.85 -9.49 2.48
N ASP A 412 -7.65 -10.77 2.81
CA ASP A 412 -6.34 -11.44 2.79
C ASP A 412 -5.62 -11.35 1.45
N HIS A 413 -6.37 -11.46 0.35
CA HIS A 413 -5.81 -11.31 -0.99
C HIS A 413 -5.37 -9.87 -1.31
N LEU A 414 -6.06 -8.85 -0.76
CA LEU A 414 -5.67 -7.45 -0.94
C LEU A 414 -4.37 -7.16 -0.17
N ILE A 415 -4.34 -7.54 1.10
CA ILE A 415 -3.17 -7.38 1.99
C ILE A 415 -1.96 -8.13 1.44
N LYS A 416 -2.14 -9.34 0.89
CA LYS A 416 -1.07 -10.12 0.24
C LYS A 416 -0.48 -9.48 -1.02
N THR A 417 -1.26 -8.64 -1.73
CA THR A 417 -0.93 -8.24 -3.11
C THR A 417 -0.55 -6.76 -3.24
N TYR A 418 -1.11 -5.89 -2.40
CA TYR A 418 -0.72 -4.48 -2.31
C TYR A 418 0.27 -4.23 -1.17
N PRO A 419 1.34 -3.44 -1.38
CA PRO A 419 2.20 -2.99 -0.30
C PRO A 419 1.39 -2.13 0.67
N CYS A 420 1.24 -2.58 1.91
CA CYS A 420 0.33 -1.96 2.88
C CYS A 420 0.85 -1.94 4.32
N ILE A 421 1.94 -2.66 4.62
CA ILE A 421 2.56 -2.65 5.94
C ILE A 421 3.76 -1.70 5.90
N PRO A 422 3.83 -0.68 6.78
CA PRO A 422 4.97 0.22 6.83
C PRO A 422 6.22 -0.49 7.34
N THR A 423 7.38 -0.09 6.81
CA THR A 423 8.69 -0.64 7.18
C THR A 423 9.75 0.44 7.44
N SER A 424 9.42 1.71 7.19
CA SER A 424 10.25 2.89 7.49
C SER A 424 9.64 3.72 8.65
N PRO A 425 10.44 4.52 9.39
CA PRO A 425 9.93 5.28 10.54
C PRO A 425 8.97 6.44 10.23
N ASP A 426 9.00 6.95 8.99
CA ASP A 426 8.02 7.92 8.47
C ASP A 426 6.72 7.24 8.00
N GLY A 427 6.75 5.93 7.78
CA GLY A 427 5.65 5.14 7.23
C GLY A 427 5.45 5.30 5.72
N GLU A 428 6.39 5.90 4.97
CA GLU A 428 6.29 6.04 3.52
C GLU A 428 6.62 4.73 2.78
N THR A 429 7.65 4.01 3.21
CA THR A 429 7.96 2.70 2.64
C THR A 429 6.95 1.67 3.12
N LEU A 430 6.17 1.15 2.16
CA LEU A 430 5.25 0.04 2.33
C LEU A 430 5.78 -1.24 1.67
N LYS A 431 5.56 -2.40 2.31
CA LYS A 431 5.80 -3.73 1.72
C LYS A 431 4.56 -4.63 1.84
N CYS A 432 4.47 -5.68 1.03
CA CYS A 432 3.48 -6.76 1.19
C CYS A 432 3.94 -7.74 2.31
N PRO A 433 3.05 -8.50 2.98
CA PRO A 433 3.43 -9.50 3.97
C PRO A 433 4.50 -10.47 3.49
N GLY A 434 4.38 -11.01 2.26
CA GLY A 434 5.38 -11.91 1.66
C GLY A 434 6.77 -11.31 1.44
N GLN A 435 6.93 -10.00 1.61
CA GLN A 435 8.21 -9.30 1.57
C GLN A 435 8.74 -8.97 2.98
N LEU A 436 7.98 -9.22 4.05
CA LEU A 436 8.41 -8.98 5.43
C LEU A 436 9.16 -10.18 6.03
N ILE A 437 9.99 -9.93 7.03
CA ILE A 437 10.60 -10.92 7.92
C ILE A 437 10.15 -10.65 9.37
N ASN A 438 9.80 -11.70 10.12
CA ASN A 438 9.45 -11.54 11.53
C ASN A 438 10.70 -11.21 12.38
N PRO A 439 10.79 -10.03 13.05
CA PRO A 439 11.98 -9.62 13.80
C PRO A 439 12.34 -10.51 15.00
N TYR A 440 11.44 -11.39 15.43
CA TYR A 440 11.63 -12.27 16.60
C TYR A 440 11.93 -13.74 16.21
N LYS A 441 12.37 -14.00 14.98
CA LYS A 441 12.76 -15.35 14.47
C LYS A 441 14.24 -15.39 14.14
N ALA A 442 14.85 -16.58 14.12
CA ALA A 442 16.28 -16.78 13.90
C ALA A 442 16.74 -16.62 12.44
N ALA A 443 15.86 -16.18 11.54
CA ALA A 443 16.23 -15.66 10.22
C ALA A 443 16.30 -14.11 10.17
N ALA A 444 15.82 -13.40 11.20
CA ALA A 444 15.90 -11.95 11.28
C ALA A 444 17.35 -11.43 11.22
N SER A 445 18.34 -12.22 11.67
CA SER A 445 19.77 -11.88 11.62
C SER A 445 20.37 -11.79 10.21
N LEU A 446 19.65 -12.23 9.16
CA LEU A 446 20.01 -11.98 7.75
C LEU A 446 19.69 -10.55 7.29
N PHE A 447 18.97 -9.79 8.12
CA PHE A 447 18.42 -8.48 7.81
C PHE A 447 18.81 -7.46 8.88
N SER A 448 18.79 -6.19 8.50
CA SER A 448 18.93 -5.04 9.39
C SER A 448 17.82 -4.01 9.10
N PRO A 449 17.56 -3.04 10.00
CA PRO A 449 16.47 -2.08 9.81
C PRO A 449 16.52 -1.33 8.47
N GLU A 450 17.72 -1.10 7.95
CA GLU A 450 17.99 -0.40 6.70
C GLU A 450 17.64 -1.20 5.43
N ASP A 451 17.36 -2.51 5.55
CA ASP A 451 16.79 -3.28 4.43
C ASP A 451 15.28 -3.02 4.24
N GLU A 452 14.63 -2.37 5.20
CA GLU A 452 13.17 -2.12 5.23
C GLU A 452 12.34 -3.41 5.12
N ARG A 453 12.80 -4.52 5.71
CA ARG A 453 12.12 -5.83 5.68
C ARG A 453 11.34 -6.15 6.96
N PHE A 454 11.55 -5.38 8.04
CA PHE A 454 10.79 -5.52 9.28
C PHE A 454 9.54 -4.62 9.28
N PRO A 455 8.39 -5.07 9.79
CA PRO A 455 7.25 -4.18 10.02
C PRO A 455 7.61 -3.10 11.04
N PHE A 456 7.25 -1.85 10.76
CA PHE A 456 7.45 -0.71 11.65
C PHE A 456 6.17 -0.39 12.43
N GLY A 457 6.30 0.09 13.67
CA GLY A 457 5.18 0.51 14.50
C GLY A 457 5.39 0.24 15.99
N THR A 458 4.32 -0.17 16.66
CA THR A 458 4.23 -0.38 18.12
C THR A 458 3.45 -1.65 18.43
N GLU A 459 3.53 -2.13 19.68
CA GLU A 459 2.72 -3.25 20.20
C GLU A 459 1.19 -2.98 20.19
N ALA A 460 0.76 -1.74 19.90
CA ALA A 460 -0.64 -1.37 19.68
C ALA A 460 -1.03 -1.32 18.18
N THR A 461 -0.06 -1.46 17.27
CA THR A 461 -0.22 -1.37 15.81
C THR A 461 0.35 -2.62 15.14
N PHE A 462 1.39 -2.52 14.30
CA PHE A 462 1.89 -3.63 13.48
C PHE A 462 2.84 -4.61 14.21
N LEU A 463 3.32 -4.27 15.41
CA LEU A 463 4.19 -5.15 16.21
C LEU A 463 3.44 -6.02 17.24
N ASP A 464 2.12 -5.85 17.38
CA ASP A 464 1.28 -6.72 18.20
C ASP A 464 1.49 -8.21 17.86
N CYS A 465 1.43 -9.05 18.90
CA CYS A 465 1.61 -10.48 18.83
C CYS A 465 0.56 -11.20 17.95
N MET A 466 -0.71 -10.80 17.99
CA MET A 466 -1.78 -11.43 17.19
C MET A 466 -1.71 -11.00 15.73
N ARG A 467 -1.47 -9.71 15.46
CA ARG A 467 -1.27 -9.17 14.12
C ARG A 467 0.01 -9.69 13.46
N ARG A 468 1.10 -9.92 14.21
CA ARG A 468 2.28 -10.64 13.69
C ARG A 468 1.97 -12.09 13.34
N ALA A 469 1.25 -12.81 14.20
CA ALA A 469 0.81 -14.18 13.88
C ALA A 469 -0.12 -14.19 12.63
N ARG A 470 -0.94 -13.15 12.45
CA ARG A 470 -1.74 -12.95 11.24
C ARG A 470 -0.86 -12.65 10.02
N LEU A 471 0.16 -11.80 10.14
CA LEU A 471 1.12 -11.54 9.07
C LEU A 471 1.90 -12.81 8.67
N GLU A 472 2.27 -13.69 9.61
CA GLU A 472 2.85 -15.01 9.30
C GLU A 472 1.88 -15.86 8.45
N GLN A 473 0.60 -15.95 8.81
CA GLN A 473 -0.44 -16.62 7.99
C GLN A 473 -0.65 -15.95 6.62
N LEU A 474 -0.37 -14.65 6.52
CA LEU A 474 -0.43 -13.90 5.27
C LEU A 474 0.86 -13.97 4.45
N GLY A 475 1.90 -14.66 4.93
CA GLY A 475 3.12 -14.97 4.18
C GLY A 475 4.39 -14.26 4.66
N MET A 476 4.35 -13.51 5.78
CA MET A 476 5.57 -12.95 6.40
C MET A 476 6.57 -14.06 6.70
N LEU A 477 7.80 -13.85 6.24
CA LEU A 477 8.87 -14.83 6.36
C LEU A 477 9.21 -15.06 7.85
N THR A 478 9.59 -16.31 8.13
CA THR A 478 10.02 -16.75 9.46
C THR A 478 11.36 -17.46 9.31
N ASP A 479 11.63 -18.55 10.05
CA ASP A 479 12.89 -19.29 9.94
C ASP A 479 13.07 -20.02 8.59
N GLU A 480 11.97 -20.32 7.89
CA GLU A 480 12.00 -20.95 6.57
C GLU A 480 12.02 -19.91 5.44
N VAL A 481 13.20 -19.37 5.17
CA VAL A 481 13.44 -18.38 4.10
C VAL A 481 13.49 -19.10 2.73
N PRO A 482 12.77 -18.61 1.70
CA PRO A 482 12.85 -19.15 0.34
C PRO A 482 14.25 -19.01 -0.26
N TRP A 483 14.66 -20.00 -1.06
CA TRP A 483 15.98 -20.02 -1.70
C TRP A 483 16.36 -18.74 -2.50
N PRO A 484 15.47 -18.10 -3.28
CA PRO A 484 15.79 -16.83 -3.95
C PRO A 484 16.09 -15.66 -2.99
N GLU A 485 15.43 -15.60 -1.83
CA GLU A 485 15.72 -14.61 -0.79
C GLU A 485 17.08 -14.89 -0.13
N VAL A 486 17.47 -16.17 0.04
CA VAL A 486 18.82 -16.53 0.53
C VAL A 486 19.90 -16.09 -0.48
N VAL A 487 19.65 -16.23 -1.78
CA VAL A 487 20.54 -15.73 -2.86
C VAL A 487 20.67 -14.21 -2.80
N GLU A 488 19.56 -13.48 -2.71
CA GLU A 488 19.56 -12.02 -2.64
C GLU A 488 20.26 -11.51 -1.37
N ARG A 489 20.01 -12.14 -0.21
CA ARG A 489 20.74 -11.86 1.03
C ARG A 489 22.25 -12.08 0.88
N ALA A 490 22.67 -13.13 0.17
CA ALA A 490 24.08 -13.37 -0.13
C ALA A 490 24.70 -12.27 -1.01
N GLN A 491 24.01 -11.87 -2.08
CA GLN A 491 24.45 -10.77 -2.95
C GLN A 491 24.49 -9.43 -2.20
N SER A 492 23.56 -9.19 -1.27
CA SER A 492 23.47 -7.95 -0.49
C SER A 492 24.72 -7.67 0.38
N ILE A 493 25.48 -8.69 0.75
CA ILE A 493 26.68 -8.56 1.61
C ILE A 493 27.78 -7.74 0.92
N ASN A 494 28.00 -7.95 -0.37
CA ASN A 494 28.99 -7.18 -1.14
C ASN A 494 28.58 -5.71 -1.31
N LEU A 495 27.27 -5.45 -1.45
CA LEU A 495 26.72 -4.09 -1.53
C LEU A 495 26.84 -3.38 -0.18
N LEU A 496 26.41 -4.04 0.90
CA LEU A 496 26.49 -3.55 2.28
C LEU A 496 27.92 -3.24 2.71
N ASN A 497 28.90 -4.02 2.23
CA ASN A 497 30.32 -3.80 2.50
C ASN A 497 30.83 -2.43 1.99
N GLY A 498 30.22 -1.88 0.93
CA GLY A 498 30.51 -0.53 0.44
C GLY A 498 30.08 0.59 1.41
N CYS A 499 29.23 0.28 2.39
CA CYS A 499 28.78 1.21 3.43
C CYS A 499 29.32 0.85 4.83
N SER A 500 29.41 -0.44 5.17
CA SER A 500 29.95 -0.93 6.44
C SER A 500 30.42 -2.40 6.34
N SER A 501 31.74 -2.61 6.38
CA SER A 501 32.33 -3.95 6.48
C SER A 501 31.91 -4.70 7.76
N GLU A 502 31.63 -3.99 8.86
CA GLU A 502 31.18 -4.65 10.11
C GLU A 502 29.76 -5.22 9.95
N ALA A 503 28.85 -4.49 9.29
CA ALA A 503 27.50 -4.95 9.00
C ALA A 503 27.52 -6.11 7.97
N ALA A 504 28.37 -6.01 6.94
CA ALA A 504 28.60 -7.08 5.98
C ALA A 504 29.14 -8.36 6.64
N LEU A 505 30.11 -8.25 7.57
CA LEU A 505 30.63 -9.38 8.35
C LEU A 505 29.58 -10.01 9.27
N LYS A 506 28.71 -9.20 9.90
CA LYS A 506 27.58 -9.71 10.71
C LYS A 506 26.59 -10.50 9.85
N ARG A 507 26.17 -9.95 8.71
CA ARG A 507 25.24 -10.59 7.76
C ARG A 507 25.86 -11.85 7.14
N GLY A 508 27.15 -11.83 6.81
CA GLY A 508 27.90 -12.99 6.30
C GLY A 508 27.93 -14.17 7.28
N LYS A 509 28.17 -13.91 8.57
CA LYS A 509 28.10 -14.96 9.61
C LYS A 509 26.69 -15.52 9.76
N ALA A 510 25.69 -14.64 9.87
CA ALA A 510 24.29 -15.05 9.97
C ALA A 510 23.81 -15.89 8.76
N LEU A 511 24.33 -15.59 7.56
CA LEU A 511 24.08 -16.37 6.34
C LEU A 511 24.68 -17.79 6.44
N MET A 512 25.91 -17.95 6.94
CA MET A 512 26.49 -19.28 7.18
C MET A 512 25.65 -20.08 8.18
N ASP A 513 25.25 -19.46 9.30
CA ASP A 513 24.41 -20.09 10.33
C ASP A 513 23.02 -20.45 9.79
N HIS A 514 22.47 -19.67 8.85
CA HIS A 514 21.21 -19.98 8.18
C HIS A 514 21.35 -21.11 7.17
N LEU A 515 22.36 -21.06 6.28
CA LEU A 515 22.64 -22.13 5.30
C LEU A 515 22.86 -23.47 6.00
N GLU A 516 23.62 -23.52 7.09
CA GLU A 516 23.79 -24.76 7.86
C GLU A 516 22.46 -25.27 8.42
N ARG A 517 21.63 -24.41 9.04
CA ARG A 517 20.32 -24.82 9.57
C ARG A 517 19.38 -25.32 8.46
N LYS A 518 19.29 -24.61 7.33
CA LYS A 518 18.41 -24.93 6.21
C LYS A 518 18.79 -26.26 5.58
N LEU A 519 20.06 -26.45 5.23
CA LEU A 519 20.56 -27.71 4.65
C LEU A 519 20.48 -28.91 5.60
N ARG A 520 20.56 -28.68 6.92
CA ARG A 520 20.31 -29.73 7.94
C ARG A 520 18.82 -30.08 8.07
N ARG A 521 17.89 -29.14 7.87
CA ARG A 521 16.43 -29.39 7.89
C ARG A 521 15.95 -30.09 6.62
N GLU A 522 16.47 -29.69 5.46
CA GLU A 522 16.06 -30.21 4.14
C GLU A 522 16.62 -31.61 3.83
N ASN A 523 17.32 -32.27 4.77
CA ASN A 523 17.74 -33.68 4.73
C ASN A 523 18.49 -34.11 3.45
N GLY A 524 19.16 -33.17 2.76
CA GLY A 524 19.87 -33.46 1.51
C GLY A 524 19.00 -33.49 0.26
N ILE A 525 17.75 -32.98 0.31
CA ILE A 525 17.07 -32.49 -0.90
C ILE A 525 17.98 -31.42 -1.53
N PRO A 526 18.37 -31.56 -2.81
CA PRO A 526 19.19 -30.54 -3.47
C PRO A 526 18.39 -29.25 -3.67
N PRO A 527 19.05 -28.07 -3.68
CA PRO A 527 18.41 -26.85 -4.15
C PRO A 527 18.05 -26.98 -5.65
N PRO A 528 17.26 -26.04 -6.19
CA PRO A 528 17.29 -25.76 -7.63
C PRO A 528 18.72 -25.46 -8.09
N ASP A 529 19.14 -26.00 -9.24
CA ASP A 529 20.53 -25.86 -9.73
C ASP A 529 20.91 -24.39 -9.97
N ASP A 530 19.96 -23.56 -10.42
CA ASP A 530 20.10 -22.11 -10.63
C ASP A 530 20.39 -21.37 -9.31
N VAL A 531 19.69 -21.71 -8.23
CA VAL A 531 19.95 -21.18 -6.88
C VAL A 531 21.37 -21.53 -6.43
N GLN A 532 21.81 -22.77 -6.68
CA GLN A 532 23.16 -23.20 -6.30
C GLN A 532 24.22 -22.44 -7.10
N GLU A 533 24.04 -22.28 -8.41
CA GLU A 533 24.93 -21.50 -9.26
C GLU A 533 25.02 -20.04 -8.82
N MET A 534 23.88 -19.37 -8.58
CA MET A 534 23.86 -17.98 -8.12
C MET A 534 24.54 -17.79 -6.75
N LEU A 535 24.45 -18.76 -5.84
CA LEU A 535 25.19 -18.74 -4.56
C LEU A 535 26.68 -19.02 -4.74
N LEU A 536 27.08 -19.99 -5.58
CA LEU A 536 28.49 -20.25 -5.89
C LEU A 536 29.21 -19.02 -6.45
N GLN A 537 28.46 -18.14 -7.10
CA GLN A 537 28.97 -16.93 -7.73
C GLN A 537 28.83 -15.65 -6.86
N ALA A 538 27.94 -15.61 -5.86
CA ALA A 538 27.71 -14.43 -5.02
C ALA A 538 28.89 -14.12 -4.06
N LYS A 539 29.28 -12.84 -3.95
CA LYS A 539 30.43 -12.42 -3.12
C LYS A 539 30.04 -12.19 -1.64
N PHE A 540 29.99 -13.26 -0.85
CA PHE A 540 29.62 -13.20 0.58
C PHE A 540 30.63 -13.80 1.55
N LEU A 541 31.74 -14.36 1.06
CA LEU A 541 32.79 -14.96 1.90
C LEU A 541 33.91 -13.94 2.16
N PRO A 542 34.20 -13.54 3.41
CA PRO A 542 35.27 -12.59 3.71
C PRO A 542 36.63 -13.19 3.39
N VAL A 543 37.58 -12.36 2.95
CA VAL A 543 38.97 -12.76 2.69
C VAL A 543 39.74 -12.90 3.99
N LEU A 544 40.48 -14.01 4.13
CA LEU A 544 41.45 -14.19 5.20
C LEU A 544 42.60 -13.20 5.01
N GLN A 545 42.75 -12.28 5.96
CA GLN A 545 43.88 -11.36 6.05
C GLN A 545 45.20 -12.15 6.15
N LYS A 546 46.29 -11.61 5.59
CA LYS A 546 47.62 -12.22 5.75
C LYS A 546 47.93 -12.43 7.23
N PRO A 547 48.30 -13.65 7.67
CA PRO A 547 48.70 -13.89 9.04
C PRO A 547 49.91 -13.04 9.42
N GLU A 548 49.93 -12.53 10.66
CA GLU A 548 51.09 -11.82 11.19
C GLU A 548 52.33 -12.71 11.06
N LYS A 549 53.46 -12.13 10.60
CA LYS A 549 54.71 -12.86 10.32
C LYS A 549 54.55 -14.05 9.35
N PHE A 550 53.75 -13.90 8.30
CA PHE A 550 53.76 -14.83 7.16
C PHE A 550 54.79 -14.39 6.11
N PRO A 551 55.77 -15.22 5.73
CA PRO A 551 56.96 -14.76 4.98
C PRO A 551 56.75 -14.50 3.48
N LEU A 552 55.79 -15.15 2.83
CA LEU A 552 55.55 -15.00 1.39
C LEU A 552 54.58 -13.82 1.09
N SER A 553 54.39 -13.49 -0.20
CA SER A 553 53.24 -12.71 -0.65
C SER A 553 51.92 -13.43 -0.30
N TRP A 554 50.84 -12.66 -0.18
CA TRP A 554 49.52 -13.19 0.18
C TRP A 554 48.48 -12.59 -0.75
N LYS A 555 47.76 -13.45 -1.49
CA LYS A 555 46.85 -13.00 -2.56
C LYS A 555 45.68 -12.16 -2.04
N GLY A 556 45.31 -12.32 -0.76
CA GLY A 556 44.33 -11.47 -0.10
C GLY A 556 44.75 -10.00 -0.07
N ASP A 557 46.04 -9.72 0.14
CA ASP A 557 46.58 -8.36 0.29
C ASP A 557 46.57 -7.62 -1.07
N GLU A 558 46.85 -8.34 -2.16
CA GLU A 558 46.80 -7.80 -3.54
C GLU A 558 45.38 -7.36 -3.95
N ILE A 559 44.35 -8.00 -3.39
CA ILE A 559 42.94 -7.70 -3.68
C ILE A 559 42.40 -6.63 -2.70
N GLN A 560 43.12 -6.35 -1.60
CA GLN A 560 42.67 -5.48 -0.52
C GLN A 560 42.91 -4.00 -0.80
N THR A 561 42.00 -3.40 -1.59
CA THR A 561 42.01 -1.97 -1.93
C THR A 561 41.48 -1.09 -0.78
N GLY A 562 42.16 -1.09 0.37
CA GLY A 562 41.89 -0.22 1.53
C GLY A 562 41.68 -0.93 2.85
N THR A 563 41.14 -0.21 3.84
CA THR A 563 40.92 -0.70 5.22
C THR A 563 39.64 -1.54 5.40
N GLY A 564 38.80 -1.64 4.38
CA GLY A 564 37.59 -2.47 4.40
C GLY A 564 37.91 -3.98 4.30
N THR A 565 36.95 -4.81 4.73
CA THR A 565 37.02 -6.25 4.47
C THR A 565 36.68 -6.53 3.01
N VAL A 566 37.45 -7.36 2.32
CA VAL A 566 37.10 -7.85 0.98
C VAL A 566 36.18 -9.06 1.09
N PHE A 567 35.16 -9.15 0.23
CA PHE A 567 34.30 -10.33 0.09
C PHE A 567 34.45 -10.95 -1.30
N LEU A 568 34.41 -12.28 -1.35
CA LEU A 568 34.59 -13.10 -2.53
C LEU A 568 33.50 -14.15 -2.65
N SER A 569 33.38 -14.70 -3.85
CA SER A 569 32.51 -15.83 -4.12
C SER A 569 33.16 -17.16 -3.74
N PRO A 570 32.37 -18.23 -3.51
CA PRO A 570 32.84 -19.61 -3.51
C PRO A 570 33.65 -19.98 -4.78
N MET A 571 33.28 -19.40 -5.94
CA MET A 571 34.03 -19.54 -7.19
C MET A 571 35.38 -18.80 -7.23
N GLU A 572 35.70 -17.91 -6.28
CA GLU A 572 36.99 -17.18 -6.22
C GLU A 572 37.91 -17.58 -5.07
N SER A 573 37.44 -18.38 -4.12
CA SER A 573 38.13 -18.55 -2.84
C SER A 573 38.39 -20.01 -2.47
N PHE A 574 39.43 -20.25 -1.67
CA PHE A 574 39.79 -21.56 -1.11
C PHE A 574 39.51 -21.64 0.40
N LEU A 575 39.26 -22.85 0.92
CA LEU A 575 39.20 -23.10 2.36
C LEU A 575 40.58 -22.98 3.01
N GLU A 576 40.62 -22.64 4.31
CA GLU A 576 41.86 -22.40 5.05
C GLU A 576 42.82 -23.62 5.08
N ASN A 577 42.31 -24.86 4.98
CA ASN A 577 43.17 -26.04 4.91
C ASN A 577 44.07 -26.08 3.67
N GLU A 578 43.66 -25.46 2.56
CA GLU A 578 44.44 -25.38 1.33
C GLU A 578 45.47 -24.23 1.36
N LYS A 579 45.50 -23.37 2.40
CA LYS A 579 46.27 -22.11 2.39
C LYS A 579 47.75 -22.28 2.02
N TYR A 580 48.38 -23.33 2.52
CA TYR A 580 49.79 -23.63 2.26
C TYR A 580 50.08 -24.13 0.83
N LEU A 581 49.06 -24.33 -0.01
CA LEU A 581 49.17 -24.76 -1.41
C LEU A 581 48.80 -23.66 -2.41
N VAL A 582 48.14 -22.58 -1.97
CA VAL A 582 47.53 -21.57 -2.87
C VAL A 582 47.64 -20.11 -2.43
N CYS A 583 48.14 -19.79 -1.24
CA CYS A 583 48.09 -18.41 -0.70
C CYS A 583 48.80 -17.33 -1.54
N CYS A 584 49.75 -17.68 -2.42
CA CYS A 584 50.33 -16.73 -3.38
C CYS A 584 49.56 -16.62 -4.69
N THR A 585 48.80 -17.66 -5.09
CA THR A 585 48.01 -17.66 -6.33
C THR A 585 46.61 -17.11 -6.16
N GLU A 586 45.95 -17.52 -5.07
CA GLU A 586 44.50 -17.49 -4.90
C GLU A 586 44.14 -17.10 -3.46
N PRO A 587 43.04 -16.35 -3.26
CA PRO A 587 42.61 -15.91 -1.95
C PRO A 587 41.90 -17.00 -1.14
N ILE A 588 41.92 -16.86 0.18
CA ILE A 588 41.43 -17.84 1.15
C ILE A 588 40.26 -17.26 1.94
N VAL A 589 39.30 -18.09 2.32
CA VAL A 589 38.13 -17.68 3.13
C VAL A 589 38.53 -17.44 4.58
N GLY A 590 38.22 -16.26 5.12
CA GLY A 590 38.50 -15.81 6.48
C GLY A 590 37.46 -16.20 7.54
N GLN A 591 36.64 -17.21 7.26
CA GLN A 591 35.64 -17.73 8.20
C GLN A 591 35.47 -19.25 8.04
N ILE A 592 35.06 -19.92 9.12
CA ILE A 592 34.83 -21.36 9.12
C ILE A 592 33.56 -21.67 8.30
N ILE A 593 33.67 -22.53 7.30
CA ILE A 593 32.53 -23.05 6.54
C ILE A 593 32.14 -24.43 7.09
N PRO A 594 30.91 -24.64 7.60
CA PRO A 594 30.46 -25.94 8.09
C PRO A 594 30.44 -27.02 6.99
N THR A 595 30.77 -28.27 7.32
CA THR A 595 30.99 -29.36 6.33
C THR A 595 29.79 -29.63 5.40
N VAL A 596 28.56 -29.38 5.86
CA VAL A 596 27.35 -29.47 5.02
C VAL A 596 27.36 -28.38 3.94
N VAL A 597 27.70 -27.15 4.35
CA VAL A 597 27.82 -25.98 3.46
C VAL A 597 29.03 -26.09 2.53
N GLN A 598 30.13 -26.73 2.96
CA GLN A 598 31.30 -26.97 2.10
C GLN A 598 30.96 -27.76 0.84
N LYS A 599 30.17 -28.84 0.97
CA LYS A 599 29.71 -29.66 -0.17
C LYS A 599 28.73 -28.90 -1.05
N PHE A 600 27.80 -28.17 -0.43
CA PHE A 600 26.81 -27.34 -1.14
C PHE A 600 27.50 -26.22 -1.96
N LEU A 601 28.57 -25.63 -1.44
CA LEU A 601 29.37 -24.60 -2.13
C LEU A 601 30.56 -25.19 -2.93
N HIS A 602 30.54 -26.50 -3.23
CA HIS A 602 31.53 -27.20 -4.07
C HIS A 602 33.01 -27.09 -3.65
N PHE A 603 33.29 -26.75 -2.39
CA PHE A 603 34.66 -26.73 -1.85
C PHE A 603 35.28 -28.13 -1.75
N ASP A 604 34.49 -29.20 -1.79
CA ASP A 604 34.97 -30.58 -1.92
C ASP A 604 35.55 -30.89 -3.32
N LYS A 605 35.07 -30.17 -4.33
CA LYS A 605 35.55 -30.22 -5.73
C LYS A 605 36.71 -29.26 -5.97
N ARG A 606 36.73 -28.09 -5.31
CA ARG A 606 37.80 -27.07 -5.44
C ARG A 606 39.04 -27.41 -4.61
N LYS A 607 40.04 -28.03 -5.23
CA LYS A 607 41.35 -28.37 -4.62
C LYS A 607 42.48 -27.61 -5.31
N ALA A 608 43.62 -27.48 -4.64
CA ALA A 608 44.83 -26.98 -5.28
C ALA A 608 45.18 -27.82 -6.53
N THR A 609 45.68 -27.18 -7.60
CA THR A 609 46.21 -27.89 -8.76
C THR A 609 47.75 -27.94 -8.72
N PHE A 610 48.35 -28.81 -9.54
CA PHE A 610 49.81 -28.88 -9.69
C PHE A 610 50.45 -27.53 -9.97
N GLU A 611 49.77 -26.72 -10.79
CA GLU A 611 50.26 -25.40 -11.13
C GLU A 611 50.23 -24.47 -9.91
N HIS A 612 49.20 -24.44 -9.07
CA HIS A 612 49.18 -23.55 -7.88
C HIS A 612 50.38 -23.83 -6.97
N VAL A 613 50.63 -25.12 -6.74
CA VAL A 613 51.72 -25.62 -5.91
C VAL A 613 53.10 -25.33 -6.54
N ARG A 614 53.20 -25.18 -7.88
CA ARG A 614 54.40 -24.61 -8.51
C ARG A 614 54.69 -23.20 -8.01
N ILE A 615 53.80 -22.22 -8.20
CA ILE A 615 54.14 -20.84 -7.78
C ILE A 615 54.39 -20.78 -6.28
N GLN A 616 53.68 -21.62 -5.51
CA GLN A 616 53.83 -21.66 -4.08
C GLN A 616 55.27 -22.01 -3.69
N LEU A 617 55.95 -22.84 -4.48
CA LEU A 617 57.38 -23.12 -4.38
C LEU A 617 58.26 -22.05 -5.05
N ASP A 618 57.86 -21.40 -6.16
CA ASP A 618 58.62 -20.26 -6.73
C ASP A 618 58.82 -19.14 -5.72
N VAL A 619 57.71 -18.61 -5.21
CA VAL A 619 57.72 -17.45 -4.31
C VAL A 619 58.48 -17.81 -3.04
N ALA A 620 58.28 -19.03 -2.51
CA ALA A 620 59.11 -19.58 -1.44
C ALA A 620 60.60 -19.57 -1.80
N SER A 621 60.99 -20.05 -2.99
CA SER A 621 62.40 -20.14 -3.43
C SER A 621 63.10 -18.79 -3.63
N THR A 622 62.32 -17.73 -3.90
CA THR A 622 62.79 -16.33 -3.97
C THR A 622 62.86 -15.64 -2.60
N THR A 623 62.26 -16.23 -1.56
CA THR A 623 62.30 -15.68 -0.19
C THR A 623 63.68 -15.94 0.43
N ASN A 624 64.32 -14.91 1.00
CA ASN A 624 65.58 -15.06 1.72
C ASN A 624 65.36 -15.70 3.10
N ALA A 625 65.35 -17.02 3.15
CA ALA A 625 65.00 -17.80 4.32
C ALA A 625 66.02 -17.74 5.48
N ASP A 626 67.26 -17.29 5.24
CA ASP A 626 68.21 -16.96 6.31
C ASP A 626 67.82 -15.68 7.07
N SER A 627 67.18 -14.72 6.40
CA SER A 627 66.76 -13.44 7.01
C SER A 627 65.47 -13.52 7.83
N LEU A 628 64.79 -14.68 7.84
CA LEU A 628 63.54 -14.91 8.56
C LEU A 628 63.74 -15.27 10.03
N ASP A 629 62.81 -14.87 10.90
CA ASP A 629 62.77 -15.36 12.28
C ASP A 629 62.28 -16.83 12.36
N GLU A 630 62.41 -17.47 13.53
CA GLU A 630 62.02 -18.88 13.71
C GLU A 630 60.54 -19.16 13.42
N PHE A 631 59.65 -18.20 13.64
CA PHE A 631 58.23 -18.36 13.36
C PHE A 631 57.96 -18.22 11.86
N GLU A 632 58.53 -17.20 11.22
CA GLU A 632 58.44 -17.00 9.78
C GLU A 632 59.01 -18.21 9.01
N PHE A 633 60.22 -18.65 9.37
CA PHE A 633 60.84 -19.84 8.81
C PHE A 633 60.00 -21.11 9.06
N HIS A 634 59.35 -21.23 10.21
CA HIS A 634 58.43 -22.33 10.48
C HIS A 634 57.17 -22.31 9.59
N GLN A 635 56.65 -21.14 9.21
CA GLN A 635 55.56 -21.05 8.21
C GLN A 635 56.05 -21.43 6.80
N LEU A 636 57.24 -20.97 6.40
CA LEU A 636 57.87 -21.33 5.13
C LEU A 636 58.10 -22.85 5.01
N ASN A 637 58.61 -23.48 6.07
CA ASN A 637 58.82 -24.94 6.10
C ASN A 637 57.50 -25.71 6.03
N LYS A 638 56.46 -25.30 6.80
CA LYS A 638 55.11 -25.87 6.70
C LYS A 638 54.55 -25.80 5.28
N LEU A 639 54.77 -24.68 4.60
CA LEU A 639 54.36 -24.45 3.22
C LEU A 639 55.07 -25.41 2.24
N CYS A 640 56.39 -25.54 2.34
CA CYS A 640 57.15 -26.47 1.51
C CYS A 640 56.75 -27.94 1.75
N LEU A 641 56.56 -28.34 3.01
CA LEU A 641 56.11 -29.69 3.38
C LEU A 641 54.66 -29.99 2.97
N ALA A 642 53.81 -28.98 2.83
CA ALA A 642 52.49 -29.13 2.22
C ALA A 642 52.61 -29.33 0.70
N ALA A 643 53.38 -28.48 0.03
CA ALA A 643 53.63 -28.53 -1.41
C ALA A 643 54.24 -29.87 -1.85
N TYR A 644 55.29 -30.35 -1.17
CA TYR A 644 55.91 -31.64 -1.48
C TYR A 644 54.96 -32.83 -1.25
N ARG A 645 54.10 -32.78 -0.21
CA ARG A 645 53.08 -33.80 0.02
C ARG A 645 52.02 -33.85 -1.08
N TYR A 646 51.59 -32.68 -1.56
CA TYR A 646 50.68 -32.60 -2.71
C TYR A 646 51.33 -33.20 -3.96
N LEU A 647 52.55 -32.75 -4.30
CA LEU A 647 53.25 -33.18 -5.52
C LEU A 647 53.59 -34.67 -5.50
N GLN A 648 53.99 -35.23 -4.36
CA GLN A 648 54.17 -36.67 -4.15
C GLN A 648 52.88 -37.45 -4.46
N GLY A 649 51.73 -37.02 -3.91
CA GLY A 649 50.45 -37.67 -4.17
C GLY A 649 50.00 -37.62 -5.65
N VAL A 650 50.40 -36.57 -6.39
CA VAL A 650 50.16 -36.48 -7.84
C VAL A 650 51.04 -37.45 -8.63
N VAL A 651 52.29 -37.67 -8.21
CA VAL A 651 53.18 -38.69 -8.80
C VAL A 651 52.66 -40.10 -8.50
N ASP A 652 52.36 -40.41 -7.23
CA ASP A 652 51.88 -41.74 -6.81
C ASP A 652 50.57 -42.16 -7.49
N SER A 653 49.67 -41.21 -7.73
CA SER A 653 48.40 -41.43 -8.44
C SER A 653 48.52 -41.45 -9.96
N LYS A 654 49.72 -41.19 -10.52
CA LYS A 654 49.97 -40.97 -11.95
C LYS A 654 49.09 -39.86 -12.56
N GLY A 655 48.74 -38.86 -11.75
CA GLY A 655 47.86 -37.76 -12.16
C GLY A 655 48.49 -36.80 -13.17
N ILE A 656 49.82 -36.83 -13.32
CA ILE A 656 50.61 -36.05 -14.30
C ILE A 656 51.74 -36.93 -14.84
N GLU A 657 52.08 -36.73 -16.12
CA GLU A 657 53.25 -37.35 -16.75
C GLU A 657 54.56 -36.96 -16.03
N GLU A 658 55.35 -37.96 -15.64
CA GLU A 658 56.64 -37.80 -14.95
C GLU A 658 57.57 -36.78 -15.65
N GLY A 659 57.59 -36.77 -16.99
CA GLY A 659 58.35 -35.82 -17.79
C GLY A 659 57.93 -34.35 -17.61
N LYS A 660 56.64 -34.06 -17.39
CA LYS A 660 56.17 -32.69 -17.12
C LYS A 660 56.67 -32.21 -15.76
N VAL A 661 56.68 -33.07 -14.74
CA VAL A 661 57.25 -32.76 -13.42
C VAL A 661 58.74 -32.48 -13.56
N ARG A 662 59.48 -33.29 -14.32
CA ARG A 662 60.92 -33.08 -14.54
C ARG A 662 61.25 -31.76 -15.23
N GLU A 663 60.62 -31.45 -16.36
CA GLU A 663 60.90 -30.21 -17.10
C GLU A 663 60.39 -28.96 -16.36
N THR A 664 59.42 -29.11 -15.46
CA THR A 664 58.97 -28.03 -14.58
C THR A 664 60.09 -27.48 -13.68
N PHE A 665 60.98 -28.32 -13.15
CA PHE A 665 61.86 -27.99 -12.02
C PHE A 665 63.39 -27.81 -12.40
N ARG A 666 63.78 -27.26 -13.59
CA ARG A 666 65.15 -27.37 -14.25
C ARG A 666 65.80 -26.11 -15.00
N GLY A 667 67.03 -25.53 -14.67
CA GLY A 667 67.70 -24.13 -15.05
C GLY A 667 67.75 -22.64 -14.27
N LYS A 668 67.37 -22.35 -12.95
CA LYS A 668 67.41 -21.38 -11.76
C LYS A 668 66.99 -21.81 -10.22
N LYS A 669 66.35 -22.96 -9.72
CA LYS A 669 66.00 -23.40 -8.26
C LYS A 669 65.00 -24.65 -8.00
N PHE A 670 64.78 -25.22 -6.74
CA PHE A 670 63.48 -25.61 -6.01
C PHE A 670 63.48 -26.20 -4.53
N ILE A 671 64.49 -26.94 -4.04
CA ILE A 671 64.38 -27.79 -2.81
C ILE A 671 64.80 -27.05 -1.53
N LEU A 672 64.00 -27.07 -0.44
CA LEU A 672 64.38 -26.46 0.85
C LEU A 672 65.33 -27.38 1.65
N SER A 673 66.57 -26.94 1.83
CA SER A 673 67.64 -27.65 2.53
C SER A 673 68.26 -26.73 3.59
N GLY A 674 68.05 -27.05 4.88
CA GLY A 674 68.37 -26.10 5.95
C GLY A 674 67.55 -24.81 5.80
N ARG A 675 68.22 -23.67 5.65
CA ARG A 675 67.61 -22.36 5.35
C ARG A 675 67.82 -21.91 3.89
N GLU A 676 68.28 -22.78 3.00
CA GLU A 676 68.51 -22.44 1.59
C GLU A 676 67.58 -23.20 0.64
N PHE A 677 67.19 -22.57 -0.47
CA PHE A 677 66.54 -23.24 -1.59
C PHE A 677 67.54 -23.59 -2.68
N VAL A 678 67.73 -24.89 -2.89
CA VAL A 678 68.77 -25.49 -3.73
C VAL A 678 68.21 -26.11 -5.00
N TYR A 679 69.08 -26.47 -5.94
CA TYR A 679 68.73 -27.03 -7.24
C TYR A 679 68.55 -28.55 -7.20
N THR A 680 67.72 -29.13 -8.09
CA THR A 680 67.63 -30.61 -8.27
C THR A 680 68.99 -31.22 -8.62
N GLU A 681 69.73 -30.53 -9.46
CA GLU A 681 71.05 -30.96 -9.93
C GLU A 681 72.11 -30.93 -8.83
N GLN A 682 71.87 -30.17 -7.74
CA GLN A 682 72.69 -30.07 -6.52
C GLN A 682 72.29 -31.06 -5.41
N VAL A 683 71.27 -31.89 -5.57
CA VAL A 683 70.78 -32.79 -4.51
C VAL A 683 70.87 -34.26 -4.92
N ALA A 684 71.32 -35.10 -3.99
CA ALA A 684 71.24 -36.56 -4.12
C ALA A 684 70.73 -37.25 -2.85
N PHE A 685 70.11 -38.42 -3.02
CA PHE A 685 69.67 -39.27 -1.90
C PHE A 685 70.85 -39.74 -1.04
N LYS A 686 72.02 -39.99 -1.67
CA LYS A 686 73.26 -40.40 -1.02
C LYS A 686 74.40 -39.45 -1.37
N LEU A 687 75.05 -38.93 -0.33
CA LEU A 687 76.29 -38.14 -0.35
C LEU A 687 76.97 -38.37 1.01
N GLU A 688 78.29 -38.61 1.01
CA GLU A 688 79.09 -38.86 2.22
C GLU A 688 80.08 -37.72 2.50
N GLY A 689 79.70 -36.82 3.39
CA GLY A 689 80.44 -35.61 3.76
C GLY A 689 79.61 -34.36 3.52
N ASP A 690 80.05 -33.22 4.07
CA ASP A 690 79.43 -31.93 3.77
C ASP A 690 80.10 -31.31 2.53
N CYS A 691 79.28 -31.00 1.53
CA CYS A 691 79.69 -30.32 0.29
C CYS A 691 78.86 -29.04 0.07
N SER A 692 78.12 -28.57 1.08
CA SER A 692 77.35 -27.33 1.02
C SER A 692 78.26 -26.10 0.92
N PRO A 693 77.87 -25.01 0.23
CA PRO A 693 76.59 -24.78 -0.44
C PRO A 693 76.52 -25.27 -1.91
N TYR A 694 77.41 -26.17 -2.33
CA TYR A 694 77.50 -26.59 -3.74
C TYR A 694 76.74 -27.89 -4.02
N LEU A 695 76.92 -28.93 -3.20
CA LEU A 695 76.17 -30.19 -3.28
C LEU A 695 75.60 -30.55 -1.91
N TYR A 696 74.36 -31.00 -1.88
CA TYR A 696 73.62 -31.30 -0.66
C TYR A 696 73.12 -32.75 -0.67
N ARG A 697 73.11 -33.37 0.51
CA ARG A 697 72.40 -34.62 0.74
C ARG A 697 70.92 -34.30 0.98
N LEU A 698 70.02 -35.02 0.31
CA LEU A 698 68.58 -34.93 0.60
C LEU A 698 68.33 -35.30 2.07
N THR A 699 67.64 -34.44 2.81
CA THR A 699 67.37 -34.66 4.24
C THR A 699 66.53 -35.92 4.43
N HIS A 700 66.75 -36.64 5.54
CA HIS A 700 66.12 -37.94 5.81
C HIS A 700 64.59 -37.89 5.66
N ASP A 701 63.95 -36.84 6.16
CA ASP A 701 62.50 -36.75 6.18
C ASP A 701 61.91 -36.44 4.80
N LEU A 702 62.62 -35.69 3.94
CA LEU A 702 62.26 -35.53 2.54
C LEU A 702 62.49 -36.82 1.75
N ALA A 703 63.66 -37.46 1.94
CA ALA A 703 64.03 -38.72 1.31
C ALA A 703 63.11 -39.90 1.68
N ARG A 704 62.49 -39.86 2.87
CA ARG A 704 61.53 -40.87 3.35
C ARG A 704 60.08 -40.56 2.94
N SER A 705 59.69 -39.28 2.91
CA SER A 705 58.29 -38.89 2.73
C SER A 705 57.90 -38.59 1.28
N PHE A 706 58.87 -38.23 0.44
CA PHE A 706 58.65 -37.69 -0.90
C PHE A 706 59.63 -38.28 -1.94
N ASP A 707 59.98 -39.57 -1.82
CA ASP A 707 61.03 -40.18 -2.63
C ASP A 707 60.67 -40.25 -4.13
N GLY A 708 59.42 -40.60 -4.45
CA GLY A 708 58.90 -40.62 -5.82
C GLY A 708 58.95 -39.26 -6.49
N LEU A 709 58.53 -38.20 -5.79
CA LEU A 709 58.61 -36.82 -6.25
C LEU A 709 60.06 -36.41 -6.55
N MET A 710 60.96 -36.64 -5.60
CA MET A 710 62.36 -36.20 -5.73
C MET A 710 63.04 -36.90 -6.92
N LYS A 711 62.86 -38.21 -7.07
CA LYS A 711 63.34 -38.97 -8.25
C LYS A 711 62.76 -38.43 -9.55
N THR A 712 61.44 -38.20 -9.58
CA THR A 712 60.74 -37.71 -10.78
C THR A 712 61.19 -36.31 -11.20
N ALA A 713 61.40 -35.42 -10.23
CA ALA A 713 61.89 -34.06 -10.49
C ALA A 713 63.36 -34.00 -10.93
N GLY A 714 64.12 -35.10 -10.76
CA GLY A 714 65.52 -35.22 -11.21
C GLY A 714 66.58 -35.19 -10.11
N VAL A 715 66.19 -35.32 -8.82
CA VAL A 715 67.14 -35.56 -7.73
C VAL A 715 67.82 -36.91 -7.95
N LYS A 716 69.15 -36.93 -7.84
CA LYS A 716 69.96 -38.09 -8.20
C LYS A 716 70.00 -39.12 -7.07
N GLU A 717 70.04 -40.41 -7.38
CA GLU A 717 70.23 -41.45 -6.36
C GLU A 717 71.62 -41.31 -5.69
N ILE A 718 72.64 -41.09 -6.54
CA ILE A 718 74.01 -40.68 -6.20
C ILE A 718 74.43 -39.69 -7.29
N PHE A 719 75.22 -38.67 -6.94
CA PHE A 719 75.90 -37.83 -7.93
C PHE A 719 76.84 -38.64 -8.83
N VAL A 720 77.02 -38.20 -10.07
CA VAL A 720 78.05 -38.76 -10.98
C VAL A 720 79.36 -38.00 -10.84
N ASP A 721 80.43 -38.50 -11.46
CA ASP A 721 81.70 -37.79 -11.55
C ASP A 721 81.45 -36.33 -12.00
N LYS A 722 80.70 -36.19 -13.11
CA LYS A 722 80.20 -34.95 -13.72
C LYS A 722 79.46 -33.99 -12.80
N ASP A 723 79.15 -34.29 -11.56
CA ASP A 723 78.53 -33.32 -10.65
C ASP A 723 79.53 -32.69 -9.67
N PHE A 724 80.56 -33.43 -9.27
CA PHE A 724 81.68 -32.89 -8.51
C PHE A 724 82.60 -32.07 -9.41
N ILE A 725 82.78 -32.54 -10.66
CA ILE A 725 83.04 -31.67 -11.83
C ILE A 725 82.26 -30.39 -11.68
N THR A 726 80.94 -30.57 -11.71
CA THR A 726 79.97 -29.53 -11.95
C THR A 726 79.59 -28.74 -10.70
N CYS A 727 80.55 -28.56 -9.79
CA CYS A 727 80.47 -27.64 -8.65
C CYS A 727 81.72 -26.82 -8.47
N LEU A 728 82.86 -27.43 -8.74
CA LEU A 728 84.10 -26.76 -8.45
C LEU A 728 84.35 -25.56 -9.43
N LYS A 729 83.61 -25.40 -10.61
CA LYS A 729 83.48 -24.15 -11.51
C LYS A 729 83.48 -22.99 -10.58
N GLN A 730 82.44 -23.08 -9.80
CA GLN A 730 81.88 -22.03 -9.04
C GLN A 730 82.88 -21.65 -7.95
N MET A 731 83.52 -22.64 -7.32
CA MET A 731 84.59 -22.38 -6.35
C MET A 731 85.77 -21.59 -6.94
N LYS A 732 86.33 -21.93 -8.11
CA LYS A 732 87.41 -21.12 -8.72
C LYS A 732 86.92 -19.80 -9.29
N GLN A 733 85.76 -19.79 -9.94
CA GLN A 733 85.20 -18.59 -10.57
C GLN A 733 84.78 -17.54 -9.51
N THR A 734 84.29 -17.98 -8.36
CA THR A 734 83.90 -17.12 -7.23
C THR A 734 85.12 -16.63 -6.44
N PHE A 735 86.10 -17.48 -6.14
CA PHE A 735 87.25 -17.12 -5.31
C PHE A 735 88.50 -16.65 -6.09
N GLY A 736 88.55 -16.84 -7.41
CA GLY A 736 89.68 -16.45 -8.24
C GLY A 736 90.99 -17.09 -7.77
N ASP A 737 92.03 -16.27 -7.58
CA ASP A 737 93.30 -16.67 -6.96
C ASP A 737 93.41 -16.28 -5.47
N THR A 738 92.27 -16.04 -4.80
CA THR A 738 92.25 -15.82 -3.34
C THR A 738 92.27 -17.13 -2.56
N LYS A 739 92.76 -17.05 -1.32
CA LYS A 739 92.83 -18.18 -0.37
C LYS A 739 91.46 -18.42 0.26
N LEU A 740 90.96 -19.65 0.15
CA LEU A 740 89.78 -20.13 0.87
C LEU A 740 90.00 -20.13 2.38
N ASP A 741 88.90 -20.05 3.12
CA ASP A 741 88.89 -20.39 4.55
C ASP A 741 88.93 -21.92 4.78
N GLU A 742 89.09 -22.31 6.04
CA GLU A 742 89.24 -23.70 6.47
C GLU A 742 88.00 -24.55 6.12
N LYS A 743 86.79 -24.01 6.36
CA LYS A 743 85.53 -24.71 6.05
C LYS A 743 85.33 -24.91 4.55
N THR A 744 85.58 -23.88 3.75
CA THR A 744 85.41 -23.94 2.28
C THR A 744 86.48 -24.85 1.66
N THR A 745 87.67 -24.93 2.28
CA THR A 745 88.69 -25.93 1.93
C THR A 745 88.21 -27.36 2.23
N GLU A 746 87.63 -27.62 3.40
CA GLU A 746 87.07 -28.94 3.75
C GLU A 746 85.92 -29.35 2.80
N VAL A 747 85.04 -28.40 2.45
CA VAL A 747 83.96 -28.59 1.47
C VAL A 747 84.51 -29.01 0.10
N ALA A 748 85.57 -28.35 -0.38
CA ALA A 748 86.24 -28.74 -1.62
C ALA A 748 86.90 -30.14 -1.49
N VAL A 749 87.60 -30.42 -0.40
CA VAL A 749 88.20 -31.75 -0.09
C VAL A 749 87.13 -32.85 -0.12
N ASN A 750 85.95 -32.61 0.44
CA ASN A 750 84.86 -33.58 0.48
C ASN A 750 84.29 -33.91 -0.91
N MET A 751 84.07 -32.92 -1.78
CA MET A 751 83.63 -33.18 -3.17
C MET A 751 84.62 -34.10 -3.89
N VAL A 752 85.91 -33.89 -3.69
CA VAL A 752 86.99 -34.64 -4.34
C VAL A 752 87.10 -36.06 -3.78
N ARG A 753 86.81 -36.22 -2.48
CA ARG A 753 86.69 -37.52 -1.83
C ARG A 753 85.56 -38.37 -2.41
N GLN A 754 84.50 -37.75 -2.94
CA GLN A 754 83.32 -38.39 -3.54
C GLN A 754 83.45 -38.61 -5.05
N LEU A 755 84.03 -37.66 -5.79
CA LEU A 755 84.41 -37.80 -7.21
C LEU A 755 85.22 -39.09 -7.46
N ASP A 756 86.16 -39.39 -6.57
CA ASP A 756 86.96 -40.62 -6.57
C ASP A 756 86.14 -41.93 -6.42
N ILE A 757 85.04 -41.90 -5.67
CA ILE A 757 84.13 -43.05 -5.51
C ILE A 757 83.34 -43.29 -6.81
N CYS A 758 83.00 -42.22 -7.52
CA CYS A 758 82.29 -42.32 -8.80
C CYS A 758 83.16 -42.92 -9.91
N LEU A 759 84.44 -42.54 -9.95
CA LEU A 759 85.39 -42.97 -10.98
C LEU A 759 85.96 -44.39 -10.75
N THR A 760 85.84 -44.95 -9.54
CA THR A 760 86.33 -46.31 -9.23
C THR A 760 85.32 -47.43 -9.53
N GLY A 761 84.10 -47.10 -9.98
CA GLY A 761 83.03 -48.07 -10.25
C GLY A 761 82.83 -48.49 -11.72
N SER A 762 83.70 -48.09 -12.65
CA SER A 762 83.51 -48.28 -14.09
C SER A 762 84.65 -49.06 -14.77
N GLU A 763 84.62 -50.39 -14.66
CA GLU A 763 85.56 -51.30 -15.34
C GLU A 763 85.15 -51.61 -16.80
N GLU A 764 85.06 -50.60 -17.68
CA GLU A 764 84.89 -50.85 -19.14
C GLU A 764 85.50 -49.73 -20.03
N ASP A 765 86.42 -50.14 -20.93
CA ASP A 765 87.07 -49.41 -22.05
C ASP A 765 87.12 -47.86 -22.08
N VAL A 766 88.08 -47.27 -21.35
CA VAL A 766 88.54 -45.89 -21.61
C VAL A 766 89.45 -45.85 -22.85
N SER A 767 88.87 -45.85 -24.06
CA SER A 767 89.63 -45.74 -25.32
C SER A 767 88.85 -45.15 -26.52
N LYS A 768 88.24 -43.96 -26.35
CA LYS A 768 87.96 -42.97 -27.43
C LYS A 768 87.46 -41.62 -26.86
N ASN A 769 87.54 -40.58 -27.71
CA ASN A 769 87.00 -39.21 -27.58
C ASN A 769 87.83 -38.21 -26.74
N GLN A 770 88.75 -37.51 -27.41
CA GLN A 770 89.56 -36.40 -26.85
C GLN A 770 88.99 -34.99 -27.11
N GLU A 771 87.78 -34.86 -27.67
CA GLU A 771 87.29 -33.60 -28.27
C GLU A 771 86.38 -32.73 -27.39
N ASN A 772 86.16 -33.09 -26.12
CA ASN A 772 85.49 -32.23 -25.13
C ASN A 772 85.89 -32.62 -23.70
N GLN A 773 87.18 -32.50 -23.37
CA GLN A 773 87.62 -32.69 -21.99
C GLN A 773 87.34 -31.41 -21.18
N GLU A 774 86.16 -31.38 -20.58
CA GLU A 774 85.94 -30.56 -19.39
C GLU A 774 86.97 -30.95 -18.33
N ILE A 775 87.53 -29.99 -17.65
CA ILE A 775 86.88 -28.76 -17.15
C ILE A 775 85.90 -29.03 -15.92
N LEU A 776 86.38 -29.85 -14.92
CA LEU A 776 85.99 -30.68 -13.68
C LEU A 776 86.33 -30.48 -12.01
N TYR A 777 86.48 -29.47 -11.01
CA TYR A 777 87.42 -28.34 -10.37
C TYR A 777 88.02 -28.80 -8.89
N LEU A 778 88.82 -28.12 -7.97
CA LEU A 778 89.61 -28.57 -6.67
C LEU A 778 90.28 -27.42 -5.78
N PRO A 779 90.94 -27.61 -4.58
CA PRO A 779 91.79 -26.61 -3.86
C PRO A 779 93.33 -26.92 -3.72
N ASP A 780 94.20 -25.90 -3.61
CA ASP A 780 95.66 -26.04 -3.37
C ASP A 780 96.09 -26.14 -1.88
N SER A 781 97.36 -26.43 -1.58
CA SER A 781 97.86 -26.59 -0.20
C SER A 781 97.99 -25.29 0.60
N GLN A 782 97.88 -24.14 -0.06
CA GLN A 782 97.66 -22.85 0.59
C GLN A 782 96.16 -22.49 0.65
N GLY A 783 95.27 -23.36 0.15
CA GLY A 783 93.83 -23.15 0.10
C GLY A 783 93.38 -22.28 -1.07
N ILE A 784 94.22 -21.98 -2.06
CA ILE A 784 93.78 -21.18 -3.22
C ILE A 784 93.06 -22.10 -4.21
N MET A 785 91.88 -21.67 -4.67
CA MET A 785 91.05 -22.49 -5.54
C MET A 785 91.69 -22.73 -6.89
N ARG A 786 91.52 -23.99 -7.27
CA ARG A 786 91.92 -24.66 -8.49
C ARG A 786 90.89 -25.80 -8.81
N SER A 787 91.25 -27.09 -9.04
CA SER A 787 90.67 -27.78 -10.25
C SER A 787 90.29 -29.44 -10.45
N VAL A 788 89.34 -30.03 -11.35
CA VAL A 788 89.32 -31.00 -12.65
C VAL A 788 88.95 -30.69 -14.38
N GLY A 789 89.01 -29.59 -15.42
CA GLY A 789 89.82 -28.12 -15.96
C GLY A 789 90.99 -26.94 -15.39
N ASP A 790 92.19 -26.81 -14.55
CA ASP A 790 93.59 -27.46 -14.05
C ASP A 790 94.42 -27.19 -12.62
N LEU A 791 95.19 -28.14 -11.90
CA LEU A 791 95.95 -28.13 -10.51
C LEU A 791 96.93 -29.34 -10.06
N CYS A 792 98.07 -29.22 -9.25
CA CYS A 792 99.14 -30.22 -8.72
C CYS A 792 98.86 -31.25 -7.50
N ILE A 793 99.80 -32.10 -6.93
CA ILE A 793 99.80 -33.03 -5.70
C ILE A 793 101.19 -33.10 -4.98
N ARG A 794 101.25 -33.24 -3.64
CA ARG A 794 102.48 -33.41 -2.80
C ARG A 794 102.97 -34.87 -2.63
N ASP A 795 102.98 -35.69 -3.68
CA ASP A 795 103.33 -37.12 -3.59
C ASP A 795 104.83 -37.35 -3.32
N CYS A 796 105.68 -36.49 -3.89
CA CYS A 796 107.12 -36.45 -3.66
C CYS A 796 107.44 -35.52 -2.47
N HIS A 797 107.18 -35.99 -1.25
CA HIS A 797 107.37 -35.24 0.02
C HIS A 797 108.78 -34.65 0.25
N TRP A 798 109.74 -34.97 -0.61
CA TRP A 798 111.15 -34.57 -0.56
C TRP A 798 111.51 -33.47 -1.58
N MET A 799 110.57 -33.03 -2.43
CA MET A 799 110.77 -31.85 -3.29
C MET A 799 110.30 -30.56 -2.59
N PRO A 800 111.06 -29.44 -2.68
CA PRO A 800 110.68 -28.16 -2.09
C PRO A 800 109.61 -27.43 -2.91
N ASP A 801 108.80 -26.60 -2.26
CA ASP A 801 107.70 -25.88 -2.92
C ASP A 801 108.20 -24.72 -3.80
N GLU A 802 107.89 -24.76 -5.11
CA GLU A 802 108.27 -23.73 -6.09
C GLU A 802 107.21 -22.62 -6.24
N ILE A 803 107.65 -21.39 -6.53
CA ILE A 803 106.74 -20.27 -6.82
C ILE A 803 106.04 -20.49 -8.17
N GLY A 804 104.71 -20.44 -8.17
CA GLY A 804 103.88 -20.73 -9.37
C GLY A 804 103.58 -22.22 -9.55
N VAL A 805 104.21 -23.10 -8.74
CA VAL A 805 103.74 -24.47 -8.52
C VAL A 805 102.82 -24.46 -7.30
N HIS A 806 101.73 -25.20 -7.41
CA HIS A 806 100.66 -25.17 -6.42
C HIS A 806 100.26 -26.60 -6.09
N PHE A 807 100.71 -27.11 -4.94
CA PHE A 807 100.43 -28.49 -4.51
C PHE A 807 98.93 -28.69 -4.25
N VAL A 808 98.42 -29.92 -4.41
CA VAL A 808 97.06 -30.24 -3.93
C VAL A 808 96.97 -30.01 -2.43
N ASN A 809 95.77 -29.70 -1.94
CA ASN A 809 95.55 -29.66 -0.51
C ASN A 809 95.85 -31.00 0.18
N ASP A 810 96.71 -31.00 1.21
CA ASP A 810 97.25 -32.22 1.83
C ASP A 810 96.18 -33.08 2.55
N LEU A 811 94.98 -32.54 2.78
CA LEU A 811 93.81 -33.30 3.26
C LEU A 811 93.24 -34.27 2.21
N ILE A 812 93.63 -34.13 0.93
CA ILE A 812 93.16 -34.97 -0.17
C ILE A 812 94.18 -36.10 -0.40
N PRO A 813 93.84 -37.37 -0.10
CA PRO A 813 94.80 -38.48 -0.13
C PRO A 813 95.50 -38.61 -1.50
N PRO A 814 96.85 -38.72 -1.56
CA PRO A 814 97.59 -38.70 -2.82
C PRO A 814 97.09 -39.70 -3.87
N ARG A 815 96.69 -40.91 -3.45
CA ARG A 815 96.10 -41.93 -4.32
C ARG A 815 94.80 -41.46 -4.99
N LYS A 816 93.89 -40.81 -4.25
CA LYS A 816 92.61 -40.32 -4.80
C LYS A 816 92.89 -39.29 -5.88
N SER A 817 93.62 -38.23 -5.51
CA SER A 817 94.01 -37.17 -6.44
C SER A 817 94.68 -37.73 -7.70
N SER A 818 95.54 -38.76 -7.59
CA SER A 818 96.19 -39.40 -8.74
C SER A 818 95.24 -40.00 -9.78
N GLN A 819 94.03 -40.42 -9.39
CA GLN A 819 93.07 -41.12 -10.26
C GLN A 819 92.14 -40.19 -11.03
N LEU A 820 91.94 -38.96 -10.53
CA LEU A 820 91.03 -37.95 -11.07
C LEU A 820 91.42 -37.35 -12.45
N GLY A 821 92.66 -37.44 -12.96
CA GLY A 821 93.92 -37.35 -12.23
C GLY A 821 94.24 -35.88 -11.94
N VAL A 822 93.96 -35.39 -10.74
CA VAL A 822 94.51 -34.13 -10.20
C VAL A 822 96.04 -34.24 -10.22
N LYS A 823 96.81 -33.16 -10.48
CA LYS A 823 98.28 -32.92 -10.35
C LYS A 823 99.27 -33.95 -9.75
N THR A 824 99.06 -35.24 -9.89
CA THR A 824 99.57 -35.82 -11.10
C THR A 824 98.94 -35.24 -12.45
N ARG A 825 97.64 -34.74 -12.63
CA ARG A 825 97.08 -33.76 -13.73
C ARG A 825 95.89 -32.57 -13.73
N ARG A 826 94.86 -32.15 -12.87
CA ARG A 826 93.49 -31.43 -13.29
C ARG A 826 92.66 -30.22 -12.42
N GLU A 827 91.50 -29.27 -12.63
CA GLU A 827 90.09 -28.64 -13.43
C GLU A 827 87.87 -28.02 -13.52
N GLU A 828 86.13 -27.86 -13.07
CA GLU A 828 84.11 -27.28 -13.33
C GLU A 828 81.85 -26.89 -13.01
N ALA A 829 80.02 -26.70 -13.11
CA ALA A 829 77.99 -26.04 -12.67
C ALA A 829 75.69 -26.14 -12.78
N LEU A 830 74.01 -25.46 -12.51
CA LEU A 830 71.84 -25.57 -12.44
C LEU A 830 69.70 -24.73 -12.47
N GLN A 831 67.86 -24.80 -12.21
CA GLN A 831 65.68 -24.21 -12.33
C GLN A 831 63.82 -23.25 -11.78
N HIS A 832 62.17 -23.01 -12.20
CA HIS A 832 60.34 -22.21 -11.84
C HIS A 832 58.41 -21.56 -12.50
N PHE A 833 56.91 -20.82 -12.10
CA PHE A 833 54.96 -20.39 -12.42
C PHE A 833 53.32 -19.07 -12.37
N SER A 834 51.66 -18.62 -12.30
CA SER A 834 49.68 -18.56 -12.10
C SER A 834 47.89 -17.61 -12.58
N SER A 835 46.25 -17.22 -12.45
CA SER A 835 44.35 -17.00 -11.93
C SER A 835 42.44 -16.57 -12.61
N GLY A 836 40.81 -16.12 -12.52
CA GLY A 836 39.05 -15.36 -12.03
C GLY A 836 36.99 -15.37 -12.24
N ILE A 837 35.57 -14.46 -12.23
CA ILE A 837 33.61 -14.34 -11.95
C ILE A 837 31.74 -13.62 -12.44
N PRO A 838 30.19 -13.28 -11.85
CA PRO A 838 28.28 -13.08 -12.12
C PRO A 838 26.55 -12.06 -11.82
N PHE A 839 24.92 -12.23 -11.69
CA PHE A 839 23.19 -11.37 -11.65
C PHE A 839 21.28 -11.44 -11.00
N GLY A 840 19.77 -10.82 -11.25
CA GLY A 840 17.96 -10.55 -10.62
C GLY A 840 16.05 -10.26 -11.14
N GLN A 841 14.46 -9.85 -10.91
CA GLN A 841 12.79 -9.19 -10.22
C GLN A 841 10.78 -9.29 -10.35
N LYS A 842 9.38 -8.50 -10.00
CA LYS A 842 7.47 -8.55 -9.75
C LYS A 842 5.74 -7.60 -9.98
N GLU A 843 4.15 -7.75 -9.65
CA GLU A 843 2.38 -7.10 -9.93
C GLU A 843 0.59 -6.78 -9.08
N LYS A 844 -0.98 -6.51 -9.45
CA LYS A 844 -2.67 -5.77 -8.98
C LYS A 844 -4.64 -6.02 -8.97
N LEU A 845 -6.03 -5.24 -8.64
CA LEU A 845 -7.91 -5.36 -8.46
C LEU A 845 -9.65 -4.40 -8.60
N THR A 846 -11.20 -4.45 -8.12
CA THR A 846 -13.01 -4.03 -8.58
C THR A 846 -14.98 -3.60 -8.36
N ASN A 847 -16.35 -3.29 -7.53
CA ASN A 847 -18.18 -2.84 -7.80
C ASN A 847 -19.97 -2.55 -6.95
N ARG A 848 -21.48 -2.00 -7.25
CA ARG A 848 -23.31 -1.92 -6.71
C ARG A 848 -25.08 -1.12 -7.08
N LEU A 849 -26.60 -0.63 -6.72
CA LEU A 849 -28.29 -0.35 -5.91
C LEU A 849 -29.82 0.42 -6.48
N SER A 850 -31.26 0.59 -6.06
CA SER A 850 -32.76 1.16 -6.62
C SER A 850 -34.35 1.64 -5.93
N ARG A 851 -35.73 1.30 -6.35
CA ARG A 851 -37.38 1.74 -6.53
C ARG A 851 -38.88 2.20 -5.75
N ILE A 852 -40.13 1.45 -5.55
CA ILE A 852 -41.72 1.38 -5.03
C ILE A 852 -43.14 2.31 -5.04
N LEU A 853 -44.31 2.23 -4.19
CA LEU A 853 -45.66 3.12 -3.93
C LEU A 853 -47.32 2.80 -3.80
N THR A 854 -48.26 3.33 -2.84
CA THR A 854 -49.73 4.03 -2.90
C THR A 854 -50.96 4.08 -1.73
N ALA A 855 -51.76 5.21 -1.32
CA ALA A 855 -53.25 5.42 -0.67
C ALA A 855 -53.87 6.82 0.09
N TYR A 856 -54.80 6.94 1.19
CA TYR A 856 -55.14 8.06 2.31
C TYR A 856 -56.59 8.77 2.81
N PRO A 857 -57.33 8.53 3.98
CA PRO A 857 -59.41 8.33 4.29
C PRO A 857 -60.47 9.47 4.70
N CYS A 858 -61.06 9.53 5.96
CA CYS A 858 -62.34 10.18 6.47
C CYS A 858 -62.43 10.93 7.88
N GLU A 859 -62.77 12.25 8.05
CA GLU A 859 -62.95 12.94 9.40
C GLU A 859 -63.74 14.31 9.63
N LYS A 860 -63.17 15.55 9.67
CA LYS A 860 -63.58 16.72 10.57
C LYS A 860 -63.61 18.19 9.98
N GLU A 861 -64.66 18.63 9.26
CA GLU A 861 -64.45 19.72 8.24
C GLU A 861 -65.34 21.00 8.21
N ILE A 862 -66.53 21.10 8.83
CA ILE A 862 -67.57 22.11 8.46
C ILE A 862 -67.15 23.60 8.35
N LEU A 863 -66.30 24.14 9.24
CA LEU A 863 -65.84 25.54 9.10
C LEU A 863 -64.81 25.71 7.96
N LYS A 864 -64.10 24.64 7.61
CA LYS A 864 -63.28 24.57 6.39
C LYS A 864 -64.20 24.55 5.17
N GLU A 865 -65.28 23.76 5.17
CA GLU A 865 -66.26 23.77 4.08
C GLU A 865 -66.85 25.18 3.86
N LEU A 866 -67.20 25.92 4.92
CA LEU A 866 -67.65 27.31 4.79
C LEU A 866 -66.57 28.26 4.23
N LEU A 867 -65.30 28.03 4.53
CA LEU A 867 -64.16 28.74 3.95
C LEU A 867 -63.95 28.38 2.47
N GLN A 868 -63.98 27.09 2.11
CA GLN A 868 -63.86 26.60 0.74
C GLN A 868 -64.95 27.22 -0.13
N ASN A 869 -66.20 27.14 0.32
CA ASN A 869 -67.34 27.80 -0.30
C ASN A 869 -67.13 29.33 -0.45
N ALA A 870 -66.41 30.02 0.45
CA ALA A 870 -66.14 31.46 0.30
C ALA A 870 -65.06 31.74 -0.76
N ASP A 871 -64.07 30.84 -0.85
CA ASP A 871 -62.98 30.87 -1.82
C ASP A 871 -63.48 30.60 -3.24
N ASP A 872 -64.36 29.61 -3.39
CA ASP A 872 -65.08 29.27 -4.62
C ASP A 872 -65.99 30.43 -5.09
N ALA A 873 -66.66 31.09 -4.13
CA ALA A 873 -67.45 32.31 -4.36
C ALA A 873 -66.60 33.58 -4.58
N GLN A 874 -65.28 33.44 -4.71
CA GLN A 874 -64.31 34.52 -4.98
C GLN A 874 -64.38 35.70 -3.99
N ALA A 875 -64.79 35.42 -2.75
CA ALA A 875 -64.69 36.36 -1.65
C ALA A 875 -63.24 36.47 -1.19
N THR A 876 -62.81 37.69 -0.87
CA THR A 876 -61.47 37.96 -0.34
C THR A 876 -61.42 37.80 1.17
N GLU A 877 -62.53 38.04 1.86
CA GLU A 877 -62.62 38.00 3.32
C GLU A 877 -63.84 37.20 3.77
N ILE A 878 -63.68 36.44 4.84
CA ILE A 878 -64.75 35.74 5.55
C ILE A 878 -64.69 36.07 7.04
N CYS A 879 -65.82 36.50 7.59
CA CYS A 879 -65.95 36.85 9.00
C CYS A 879 -66.94 35.91 9.69
N PHE A 880 -66.57 35.41 10.86
CA PHE A 880 -67.42 34.56 11.71
C PHE A 880 -67.77 35.30 12.99
N ILE A 881 -69.05 35.65 13.18
CA ILE A 881 -69.50 36.43 14.35
C ILE A 881 -70.22 35.52 15.34
N LYS A 882 -69.62 35.30 16.52
CA LYS A 882 -70.22 34.64 17.69
C LYS A 882 -71.20 35.61 18.36
N ASP A 883 -72.49 35.49 18.03
CA ASP A 883 -73.59 36.18 18.70
C ASP A 883 -74.12 35.29 19.85
N PRO A 884 -73.82 35.59 21.13
CA PRO A 884 -74.27 34.82 22.28
C PRO A 884 -75.64 35.27 22.81
N ARG A 885 -76.26 36.27 22.19
CA ARG A 885 -77.46 36.93 22.70
C ARG A 885 -78.69 36.11 22.34
N GLN A 886 -79.58 35.93 23.30
CA GLN A 886 -80.94 35.48 23.03
C GLN A 886 -81.77 36.71 22.62
N HIS A 887 -82.29 36.69 21.40
CA HIS A 887 -83.17 37.73 20.88
C HIS A 887 -84.63 37.44 21.28
N LYS A 888 -85.45 38.48 21.38
CA LYS A 888 -86.89 38.35 21.70
C LYS A 888 -87.61 37.58 20.60
N ASP A 889 -88.19 36.44 20.95
CA ASP A 889 -88.95 35.60 20.03
C ASP A 889 -90.44 35.98 19.92
N GLU A 890 -90.88 36.97 20.70
CA GLU A 890 -92.19 37.65 20.70
C GLU A 890 -92.73 38.08 19.31
N LYS A 891 -91.85 38.15 18.28
CA LYS A 891 -92.16 38.64 16.93
C LYS A 891 -91.60 37.76 15.81
N VAL A 892 -91.44 36.44 16.02
CA VAL A 892 -91.11 35.51 14.92
C VAL A 892 -92.36 35.12 14.12
N PHE A 893 -92.18 34.74 12.85
CA PHE A 893 -93.28 34.35 11.96
C PHE A 893 -93.98 33.03 12.35
N GLU A 894 -93.22 32.06 12.87
CA GLU A 894 -93.74 30.76 13.33
C GLU A 894 -92.84 30.19 14.44
N ASP A 895 -93.37 29.31 15.29
CA ASP A 895 -92.62 28.67 16.39
C ASP A 895 -91.34 27.95 15.92
N LYS A 896 -91.33 27.37 14.72
CA LYS A 896 -90.15 26.72 14.12
C LYS A 896 -88.97 27.68 13.87
N TRP A 897 -89.18 29.00 13.95
CA TRP A 897 -88.14 30.03 13.85
C TRP A 897 -87.60 30.47 15.22
N LYS A 898 -88.20 30.06 16.34
CA LYS A 898 -87.69 30.37 17.70
C LYS A 898 -86.24 29.93 17.93
N PRO A 899 -85.77 28.76 17.44
CA PRO A 899 -84.36 28.38 17.51
C PRO A 899 -83.40 29.37 16.81
N LEU A 900 -83.86 30.15 15.83
CA LEU A 900 -83.05 31.13 15.09
C LEU A 900 -82.79 32.42 15.89
N GLN A 901 -83.54 32.63 16.99
CA GLN A 901 -83.36 33.77 17.90
C GLN A 901 -82.29 33.53 18.97
N GLY A 902 -81.76 32.31 19.07
CA GLY A 902 -80.74 31.95 20.05
C GLY A 902 -79.28 32.22 19.61
N PRO A 903 -78.32 31.77 20.44
CA PRO A 903 -76.89 31.90 20.16
C PRO A 903 -76.47 31.26 18.84
N ARG A 904 -75.68 31.98 18.04
CA ARG A 904 -75.35 31.60 16.64
C ARG A 904 -73.96 32.08 16.22
N VAL A 905 -73.37 31.35 15.25
CA VAL A 905 -72.25 31.86 14.44
C VAL A 905 -72.83 32.39 13.14
N MET A 906 -72.57 33.66 12.83
CA MET A 906 -72.98 34.29 11.57
C MET A 906 -71.77 34.36 10.63
N ARG A 907 -71.88 33.78 9.43
CA ARG A 907 -70.91 33.94 8.34
C ARG A 907 -71.25 35.23 7.58
N VAL A 908 -70.26 36.11 7.42
CA VAL A 908 -70.34 37.32 6.59
C VAL A 908 -69.18 37.28 5.59
N GLN A 909 -69.44 37.60 4.33
CA GLN A 909 -68.42 37.63 3.28
C GLN A 909 -68.80 38.63 2.18
N GLN A 910 -67.83 39.04 1.36
CA GLN A 910 -68.01 40.14 0.40
C GLN A 910 -68.75 39.77 -0.90
N GLN A 911 -68.94 38.47 -1.21
CA GLN A 911 -69.57 38.00 -2.44
C GLN A 911 -70.62 36.91 -2.16
N THR A 912 -71.63 36.80 -3.02
CA THR A 912 -72.65 35.73 -2.99
C THR A 912 -72.35 34.64 -4.00
N PHE A 913 -72.91 33.44 -3.79
CA PHE A 913 -72.94 32.38 -4.81
C PHE A 913 -73.78 32.83 -6.01
N HIS A 914 -73.41 32.33 -7.18
CA HIS A 914 -74.13 32.47 -8.44
C HIS A 914 -74.43 31.08 -9.01
#